data_AF-A0A9W8HNW5-F1
#
_entry.id   AF-A0A9W8HNW5-F1
#
_cell.length_a   1.000
_cell.length_b   1.000
_cell.length_c   1.000
_cell.angle_alpha   90.00
_cell.angle_beta   90.00
_cell.angle_gamma   90.00
#
_symmetry.space_group_name_H-M   'P 1'
#
loop_
_entity.id
_entity.type
_entity.pdbx_description
1 polymer ?
#
loop_
_entity_poly.entity_id
_entity_poly.type
_entity_poly.pdbx_seq_one_letter_code
_entity_poly.pdbx_strand_id
1 'polypeptide(L)'
;MAVTNFEVYATRLRDDRLSIKLKQTIAHELCESLEFFQLQDFTRFVAVLWPVIRDLLLKTPPVFVSAAPEQKLRSTLLEIIQRIPHSEVFRPIVQEVVTTLVALVKIENEDNAVVCLKIIYELHRMYRQLLENVAQPFLELASELYRNADQMLKTAESVDTPASLSTPNASLLSPSAMSPGPDSGDSASKNLSKAACSFKVLTEVPIIVVSIIQANRRHAEPFVTNILPHILHMLELGPKTNSTQQQQQQQPEAISAYGRSAYADLITAQSKTLSFLAFFARGFTALLLPSQNRIAQLTLHLLCACPAESTATRKEMLIATRHIVSTEIRKAFVPIADKFLDMQVLVGTGLASQCILKPFAFSMLADLMHHIRSELSPAQLTRMVDFYAGCMHDQSLSSGVHTMCAKLLHNITECIMQIPDKRHGRVLLLSILRTFVSSFAAIGGSAEAAIENARSGNSLSEEKLYGGSELIRTNAFEQGDRIKELRFLLRSLVTGCKNVMYALRKCDSTLALGMHHQPQSDGDEASTPVGSGDGAGTRAPSIVANQEAELAGFELDLLKALFREGLRACRIHDVERARAEAAARSEAKAQPAPSRETQIKLLDREAKEQIDHFANLFINLDLAVFHELFTSQFAFAFQAMVEHCAAVSSVQVFVA
;
A
#
# COMPACT_ATOMS: atom_id res chain seq x y z
N MET A 1 50.54 -18.34 -17.79
CA MET A 1 49.17 -18.86 -17.60
C MET A 1 49.28 -20.05 -16.66
N ALA A 2 48.93 -19.87 -15.39
CA ALA A 2 48.97 -20.97 -14.42
C ALA A 2 47.88 -21.97 -14.81
N VAL A 3 48.27 -23.23 -15.04
CA VAL A 3 47.31 -24.32 -15.24
C VAL A 3 46.56 -24.49 -13.94
N THR A 4 45.30 -24.07 -13.89
CA THR A 4 44.41 -24.29 -12.74
C THR A 4 44.27 -25.80 -12.56
N ASN A 5 44.97 -26.34 -11.57
CA ASN A 5 45.17 -27.79 -11.46
C ASN A 5 44.00 -28.41 -10.68
N PHE A 6 42.82 -28.47 -11.33
CA PHE A 6 41.57 -29.01 -10.76
C PHE A 6 41.74 -30.40 -10.15
N GLU A 7 42.62 -31.22 -10.74
CA GLU A 7 42.99 -32.55 -10.26
C GLU A 7 43.66 -32.51 -8.88
N VAL A 8 44.46 -31.48 -8.60
CA VAL A 8 45.13 -31.29 -7.30
C VAL A 8 44.10 -30.95 -6.23
N TYR A 9 43.18 -30.01 -6.53
CA TYR A 9 42.08 -29.68 -5.63
C TYR A 9 41.20 -30.91 -5.35
N ALA A 10 40.79 -31.62 -6.41
CA ALA A 10 39.97 -32.83 -6.31
C ALA A 10 40.66 -33.92 -5.47
N THR A 11 41.95 -34.18 -5.70
CA THR A 11 42.71 -35.19 -4.96
C THR A 11 42.83 -34.85 -3.48
N ARG A 12 43.16 -33.60 -3.16
CA ARG A 12 43.29 -33.15 -1.77
C ARG A 12 41.94 -33.16 -1.04
N LEU A 13 40.88 -32.68 -1.67
CA LEU A 13 39.55 -32.65 -1.07
C LEU A 13 38.99 -34.06 -0.83
N ARG A 14 39.32 -35.01 -1.71
CA ARG A 14 38.90 -36.43 -1.60
C ARG A 14 39.69 -37.22 -0.56
N ASP A 15 40.85 -36.74 -0.11
CA ASP A 15 41.67 -37.47 0.86
C ASP A 15 41.03 -37.44 2.26
N ASP A 16 40.56 -38.60 2.72
CA ASP A 16 39.93 -38.77 4.04
C ASP A 16 40.91 -38.58 5.22
N ARG A 17 42.23 -38.56 4.97
CA ARG A 17 43.26 -38.37 6.00
C ARG A 17 43.48 -36.89 6.36
N LEU A 18 43.03 -35.96 5.52
CA LEU A 18 43.19 -34.53 5.78
C LEU A 18 42.17 -34.03 6.82
N SER A 19 42.63 -33.13 7.69
CA SER A 19 41.76 -32.49 8.67
C SER A 19 40.71 -31.62 7.97
N ILE A 20 39.53 -31.51 8.59
CA ILE A 20 38.39 -30.75 8.06
C ILE A 20 38.75 -29.26 7.92
N LYS A 21 39.55 -28.72 8.86
CA LYS A 21 40.10 -27.36 8.79
C LYS A 21 40.96 -27.14 7.55
N LEU A 22 41.81 -28.12 7.20
CA LEU A 22 42.63 -28.01 6.00
C LEU A 22 41.78 -28.13 4.73
N LYS A 23 40.79 -29.03 4.71
CA LYS A 23 39.82 -29.10 3.60
C LYS A 23 39.05 -27.79 3.42
N GLN A 24 38.67 -27.14 4.53
CA GLN A 24 38.04 -25.82 4.52
C GLN A 24 38.95 -24.76 3.89
N THR A 25 40.22 -24.69 4.27
CA THR A 25 41.20 -23.77 3.66
C THR A 25 41.33 -24.01 2.16
N ILE A 26 41.45 -25.27 1.74
CA ILE A 26 41.56 -25.64 0.32
C ILE A 26 40.28 -25.25 -0.46
N ALA A 27 39.11 -25.47 0.13
CA ALA A 27 37.84 -25.07 -0.48
C ALA A 27 37.71 -23.55 -0.59
N HIS A 28 38.21 -22.80 0.40
CA HIS A 28 38.20 -21.35 0.36
C HIS A 28 39.11 -20.80 -0.74
N GLU A 29 40.34 -21.32 -0.85
CA GLU A 29 41.25 -20.98 -1.95
C GLU A 29 40.63 -21.28 -3.32
N LEU A 30 39.95 -22.43 -3.45
CA LEU A 30 39.23 -22.77 -4.67
C LEU A 30 38.12 -21.74 -4.97
N CYS A 31 37.34 -21.34 -3.96
CA CYS A 31 36.27 -20.35 -4.10
C CYS A 31 36.79 -19.00 -4.59
N GLU A 32 37.88 -18.49 -4.00
CA GLU A 32 38.49 -17.22 -4.43
C GLU A 32 39.05 -17.31 -5.85
N SER A 33 39.60 -18.47 -6.23
CA SER A 33 40.15 -18.67 -7.57
C SER A 33 39.10 -18.67 -8.69
N LEU A 34 37.81 -18.86 -8.36
CA LEU A 34 36.71 -18.96 -9.35
C LEU A 34 36.59 -17.70 -10.23
N GLU A 35 36.93 -16.52 -9.71
CA GLU A 35 36.84 -15.26 -10.47
C GLU A 35 37.79 -15.21 -11.67
N PHE A 36 38.85 -16.02 -11.67
CA PHE A 36 39.88 -16.02 -12.70
C PHE A 36 39.66 -17.12 -13.75
N PHE A 37 38.59 -17.91 -13.65
CA PHE A 37 38.35 -19.06 -14.53
C PHE A 37 37.74 -18.65 -15.87
N GLN A 38 38.18 -19.32 -16.94
CA GLN A 38 37.62 -19.17 -18.29
C GLN A 38 36.54 -20.22 -18.54
N LEU A 39 35.72 -20.03 -19.59
CA LEU A 39 34.61 -20.93 -19.92
C LEU A 39 35.04 -22.40 -20.08
N GLN A 40 36.23 -22.64 -20.64
CA GLN A 40 36.82 -23.98 -20.82
C GLN A 40 37.17 -24.68 -19.50
N ASP A 41 37.47 -23.91 -18.46
CA ASP A 41 37.81 -24.42 -17.13
C ASP A 41 36.57 -24.99 -16.43
N PHE A 42 35.39 -24.41 -16.70
CA PHE A 42 34.13 -24.90 -16.13
C PHE A 42 33.73 -26.28 -16.66
N THR A 43 34.16 -26.66 -17.88
CA THR A 43 33.93 -28.02 -18.39
C THR A 43 34.70 -29.04 -17.55
N ARG A 44 35.95 -28.70 -17.19
CA ARG A 44 36.77 -29.54 -16.32
C ARG A 44 36.27 -29.52 -14.88
N PHE A 45 35.79 -28.37 -14.39
CA PHE A 45 35.15 -28.27 -13.09
C PHE A 45 33.98 -29.25 -12.97
N VAL A 46 33.07 -29.26 -13.96
CA VAL A 46 31.90 -30.14 -13.99
C VAL A 46 32.31 -31.61 -14.00
N ALA A 47 33.36 -31.98 -14.73
CA ALA A 47 33.82 -33.36 -14.82
C ALA A 47 34.58 -33.85 -13.57
N VAL A 48 35.42 -32.99 -12.98
CA VAL A 48 36.43 -33.40 -11.97
C VAL A 48 36.06 -32.95 -10.56
N LEU A 49 35.58 -31.71 -10.39
CA LEU A 49 35.31 -31.13 -9.07
C LEU A 49 33.89 -31.38 -8.58
N TRP A 50 32.88 -31.29 -9.45
CA TRP A 50 31.49 -31.50 -9.03
C TRP A 50 31.26 -32.84 -8.30
N PRO A 51 31.75 -34.00 -8.80
CA PRO A 51 31.59 -35.26 -8.08
C PRO A 51 32.22 -35.24 -6.68
N VAL A 52 33.37 -34.58 -6.51
CA VAL A 52 34.06 -34.47 -5.21
C VAL A 52 33.30 -33.55 -4.25
N ILE A 53 32.81 -32.41 -4.74
CA ILE A 53 32.00 -31.46 -3.96
C ILE A 53 30.70 -32.14 -3.51
N ARG A 54 30.01 -32.81 -4.42
CA ARG A 54 28.79 -33.57 -4.13
C ARG A 54 29.04 -34.63 -3.06
N ASP A 55 30.08 -35.45 -3.24
CA ASP A 55 30.42 -36.51 -2.27
C ASP A 55 30.78 -35.93 -0.89
N LEU A 56 31.50 -34.81 -0.82
CA LEU A 56 31.81 -34.13 0.45
C LEU A 56 30.56 -33.61 1.15
N LEU A 57 29.62 -33.01 0.40
CA LEU A 57 28.35 -32.52 0.93
C LEU A 57 27.46 -33.66 1.45
N LEU A 58 27.52 -34.84 0.82
CA LEU A 58 26.73 -36.01 1.24
C LEU A 58 27.38 -36.79 2.40
N LYS A 59 28.71 -36.91 2.43
CA LYS A 59 29.43 -37.68 3.46
C LYS A 59 29.67 -36.92 4.76
N THR A 60 29.92 -35.62 4.67
CA THR A 60 30.15 -34.79 5.86
C THR A 60 28.79 -34.52 6.51
N PRO A 61 28.57 -34.87 7.79
CA PRO A 61 27.29 -34.57 8.43
C PRO A 61 27.10 -33.06 8.61
N PRO A 62 25.85 -32.56 8.57
CA PRO A 62 25.55 -31.16 8.85
C PRO A 62 25.83 -30.84 10.32
N VAL A 63 26.43 -29.67 10.57
CA VAL A 63 26.72 -29.16 11.92
C VAL A 63 25.97 -27.87 12.16
N PHE A 64 25.43 -27.73 13.36
CA PHE A 64 24.53 -26.64 13.76
C PHE A 64 25.23 -25.58 14.62
N VAL A 65 26.56 -25.56 14.63
CA VAL A 65 27.37 -24.58 15.35
C VAL A 65 28.09 -23.73 14.33
N SER A 66 27.79 -22.44 14.30
CA SER A 66 28.29 -21.51 13.26
C SER A 66 29.82 -21.47 13.16
N ALA A 67 30.53 -21.63 14.28
CA ALA A 67 31.99 -21.60 14.33
C ALA A 67 32.68 -22.91 13.89
N ALA A 68 31.93 -24.01 13.72
CA ALA A 68 32.50 -25.31 13.42
C ALA A 68 33.16 -25.34 12.02
N PRO A 69 34.36 -25.92 11.88
CA PRO A 69 35.05 -25.98 10.59
C PRO A 69 34.28 -26.81 9.55
N GLU A 70 33.50 -27.80 9.98
CA GLU A 70 32.57 -28.57 9.14
C GLU A 70 31.52 -27.64 8.51
N GLN A 71 30.91 -26.78 9.31
CA GLN A 71 29.88 -25.85 8.84
C GLN A 71 30.46 -24.84 7.85
N LYS A 72 31.65 -24.28 8.16
CA LYS A 72 32.35 -23.38 7.25
C LYS A 72 32.70 -24.06 5.94
N LEU A 73 33.22 -25.30 5.98
CA LEU A 73 33.52 -26.09 4.78
C LEU A 73 32.26 -26.27 3.93
N ARG A 74 31.13 -26.69 4.51
CA ARG A 74 29.86 -26.87 3.79
C ARG A 74 29.37 -25.57 3.16
N SER A 75 29.40 -24.48 3.90
CA SER A 75 29.00 -23.15 3.40
C SER A 75 29.86 -22.74 2.21
N THR A 76 31.19 -22.92 2.28
CA THR A 76 32.09 -22.62 1.16
C THR A 76 31.84 -23.51 -0.05
N LEU A 77 31.55 -24.80 0.15
CA LEU A 77 31.20 -25.71 -0.97
C LEU A 77 29.90 -25.27 -1.67
N LEU A 78 28.89 -24.80 -0.92
CA LEU A 78 27.66 -24.27 -1.50
C LEU A 78 27.88 -22.93 -2.22
N GLU A 79 28.72 -22.06 -1.67
CA GLU A 79 29.11 -20.80 -2.30
C GLU A 79 29.83 -21.05 -3.63
N ILE A 80 30.73 -22.03 -3.68
CA ILE A 80 31.38 -22.45 -4.94
C ILE A 80 30.32 -22.78 -5.99
N ILE A 81 29.29 -23.57 -5.62
CA ILE A 81 28.21 -23.94 -6.55
C ILE A 81 27.44 -22.70 -7.01
N GLN A 82 27.13 -21.77 -6.11
CA GLN A 82 26.39 -20.55 -6.41
C GLN A 82 27.13 -19.64 -7.40
N ARG A 83 28.47 -19.62 -7.36
CA ARG A 83 29.30 -18.74 -8.18
C ARG A 83 29.59 -19.30 -9.58
N ILE A 84 29.17 -20.52 -9.89
CA ILE A 84 29.40 -21.12 -11.22
C ILE A 84 28.58 -20.37 -12.28
N PRO A 85 29.18 -19.91 -13.39
CA PRO A 85 28.44 -19.33 -14.50
C PRO A 85 27.46 -20.34 -15.10
N HIS A 86 26.18 -19.96 -15.15
CA HIS A 86 25.09 -20.75 -15.72
C HIS A 86 25.16 -20.78 -17.25
N SER A 87 26.20 -21.43 -17.79
CA SER A 87 26.44 -21.65 -19.21
C SER A 87 25.98 -23.05 -19.66
N GLU A 88 25.94 -23.31 -20.97
CA GLU A 88 25.62 -24.64 -21.51
C GLU A 88 26.52 -25.76 -20.96
N VAL A 89 27.71 -25.43 -20.48
CA VAL A 89 28.65 -26.37 -19.85
C VAL A 89 28.09 -26.97 -18.54
N PHE A 90 27.24 -26.23 -17.83
CA PHE A 90 26.64 -26.68 -16.57
C PHE A 90 25.45 -27.61 -16.79
N ARG A 91 24.79 -27.51 -17.95
CA ARG A 91 23.58 -28.25 -18.34
C ARG A 91 23.61 -29.76 -18.04
N PRO A 92 24.71 -30.51 -18.26
CA PRO A 92 24.76 -31.95 -18.00
C PRO A 92 24.52 -32.34 -16.54
N ILE A 93 24.89 -31.47 -15.58
CA ILE A 93 24.81 -31.77 -14.15
C ILE A 93 23.66 -31.05 -13.44
N VAL A 94 22.96 -30.11 -14.11
CA VAL A 94 21.87 -29.31 -13.51
C VAL A 94 20.86 -30.16 -12.74
N GLN A 95 20.37 -31.25 -13.35
CA GLN A 95 19.38 -32.13 -12.73
C GLN A 95 19.92 -32.78 -11.44
N GLU A 96 21.17 -33.22 -11.47
CA GLU A 96 21.84 -33.84 -10.34
C GLU A 96 22.12 -32.83 -9.22
N VAL A 97 22.55 -31.62 -9.57
CA VAL A 97 22.78 -30.51 -8.63
C VAL A 97 21.48 -30.19 -7.89
N VAL A 98 20.38 -29.93 -8.62
CA VAL A 98 19.09 -29.61 -7.98
C VAL A 98 18.61 -30.77 -7.12
N THR A 99 18.71 -32.02 -7.58
CA THR A 99 18.31 -33.20 -6.79
C THR A 99 19.11 -33.28 -5.48
N THR A 100 20.42 -33.03 -5.54
CA THR A 100 21.30 -33.01 -4.37
C THR A 100 20.90 -31.89 -3.41
N LEU A 101 20.71 -30.66 -3.92
CA LEU A 101 20.35 -29.50 -3.10
C LEU A 101 18.98 -29.68 -2.42
N VAL A 102 17.99 -30.25 -3.11
CA VAL A 102 16.67 -30.57 -2.53
C VAL A 102 16.80 -31.55 -1.36
N ALA A 103 17.66 -32.56 -1.48
CA ALA A 103 17.95 -33.48 -0.38
C ALA A 103 18.67 -32.79 0.78
N LEU A 104 19.63 -31.89 0.48
CA LEU A 104 20.37 -31.14 1.49
C LEU A 104 19.47 -30.23 2.33
N VAL A 105 18.49 -29.54 1.73
CA VAL A 105 17.56 -28.66 2.46
C VAL A 105 16.85 -29.38 3.62
N LYS A 106 16.64 -30.71 3.56
CA LYS A 106 16.01 -31.48 4.64
C LYS A 106 16.89 -31.70 5.86
N ILE A 107 18.22 -31.71 5.68
CA ILE A 107 19.19 -32.09 6.71
C ILE A 107 20.07 -30.93 7.17
N GLU A 108 20.23 -29.90 6.35
CA GLU A 108 21.08 -28.74 6.61
C GLU A 108 20.57 -27.84 7.74
N ASN A 109 21.46 -26.95 8.20
CA ASN A 109 21.09 -25.79 8.99
C ASN A 109 20.46 -24.69 8.13
N GLU A 110 19.84 -23.72 8.80
CA GLU A 110 19.12 -22.62 8.16
C GLU A 110 19.95 -21.81 7.16
N ASP A 111 21.22 -21.50 7.47
CA ASP A 111 22.05 -20.63 6.62
C ASP A 111 22.41 -21.34 5.30
N ASN A 112 22.88 -22.58 5.39
CA ASN A 112 23.19 -23.39 4.20
C ASN A 112 21.94 -23.68 3.35
N ALA A 113 20.80 -23.95 4.00
CA ALA A 113 19.56 -24.22 3.28
C ALA A 113 19.06 -23.01 2.48
N VAL A 114 19.22 -21.78 3.00
CA VAL A 114 18.90 -20.56 2.24
C VAL A 114 19.77 -20.45 0.98
N VAL A 115 21.07 -20.77 1.06
CA VAL A 115 21.95 -20.81 -0.12
C VAL A 115 21.49 -21.88 -1.12
N CYS A 116 21.18 -23.10 -0.64
CA CYS A 116 20.61 -24.16 -1.48
C CYS A 116 19.35 -23.69 -2.22
N LEU A 117 18.41 -23.05 -1.53
CA LEU A 117 17.16 -22.56 -2.14
C LEU A 117 17.41 -21.47 -3.18
N LYS A 118 18.36 -20.55 -2.96
CA LYS A 118 18.73 -19.54 -3.95
C LYS A 118 19.31 -20.15 -5.22
N ILE A 119 20.19 -21.15 -5.09
CA ILE A 119 20.72 -21.89 -6.25
C ILE A 119 19.60 -22.63 -6.97
N ILE A 120 18.72 -23.33 -6.23
CA ILE A 120 17.55 -24.03 -6.79
C ILE A 120 16.67 -23.05 -7.57
N TYR A 121 16.38 -21.87 -7.03
CA TYR A 121 15.60 -20.83 -7.69
C TYR A 121 16.19 -20.43 -9.03
N GLU A 122 17.48 -20.10 -9.07
CA GLU A 122 18.18 -19.67 -10.28
C GLU A 122 18.17 -20.76 -11.36
N LEU A 123 18.49 -22.01 -10.97
CA LEU A 123 18.52 -23.14 -11.89
C LEU A 123 17.13 -23.47 -12.46
N HIS A 124 16.07 -23.45 -11.64
CA HIS A 124 14.71 -23.63 -12.14
C HIS A 124 14.26 -22.50 -13.07
N ARG A 125 14.71 -21.26 -12.82
CA ARG A 125 14.40 -20.13 -13.69
C ARG A 125 15.04 -20.27 -15.07
N MET A 126 16.29 -20.77 -15.12
CA MET A 126 17.09 -20.89 -16.35
C MET A 126 16.84 -22.17 -17.14
N TYR A 127 16.72 -23.32 -16.48
CA TYR A 127 16.66 -24.65 -17.10
C TYR A 127 15.29 -25.33 -16.98
N ARG A 128 14.21 -24.56 -17.17
CA ARG A 128 12.82 -24.99 -16.93
C ARG A 128 12.45 -26.35 -17.52
N GLN A 129 12.83 -26.61 -18.77
CA GLN A 129 12.53 -27.86 -19.48
C GLN A 129 13.29 -29.07 -18.93
N LEU A 130 14.54 -28.88 -18.48
CA LEU A 130 15.37 -29.96 -17.98
C LEU A 130 14.96 -30.41 -16.57
N LEU A 131 14.32 -29.52 -15.80
CA LEU A 131 13.98 -29.71 -14.41
C LEU A 131 12.51 -30.11 -14.17
N GLU A 132 11.75 -30.46 -15.23
CA GLU A 132 10.35 -30.89 -15.11
C GLU A 132 10.22 -32.10 -14.16
N ASN A 133 11.12 -33.09 -14.27
CA ASN A 133 11.13 -34.29 -13.42
C ASN A 133 11.52 -34.02 -11.95
N VAL A 134 12.18 -32.89 -11.68
CA VAL A 134 12.64 -32.51 -10.32
C VAL A 134 11.69 -31.51 -9.65
N ALA A 135 10.75 -30.95 -10.41
CA ALA A 135 9.73 -30.04 -9.91
C ALA A 135 8.87 -30.65 -8.80
N GLN A 136 8.36 -31.86 -9.01
CA GLN A 136 7.47 -32.53 -8.05
C GLN A 136 8.14 -32.79 -6.69
N PRO A 137 9.37 -33.35 -6.62
CA PRO A 137 10.10 -33.46 -5.35
C PRO A 137 10.25 -32.14 -4.58
N PHE A 138 10.46 -31.02 -5.28
CA PHE A 138 10.53 -29.71 -4.62
C PHE A 138 9.17 -29.25 -4.08
N LEU A 139 8.08 -29.47 -4.81
CA LEU A 139 6.73 -29.16 -4.35
C LEU A 139 6.36 -29.98 -3.09
N GLU A 140 6.76 -31.24 -3.03
CA GLU A 140 6.59 -32.08 -1.84
C GLU A 140 7.41 -31.55 -0.65
N LEU A 141 8.66 -31.17 -0.88
CA LEU A 141 9.49 -30.50 0.14
C LEU A 141 8.83 -29.21 0.64
N ALA A 142 8.31 -28.36 -0.25
CA ALA A 142 7.64 -27.12 0.15
C ALA A 142 6.43 -27.40 1.05
N SER A 143 5.62 -28.42 0.71
CA SER A 143 4.48 -28.84 1.54
C SER A 143 4.93 -29.34 2.91
N GLU A 144 6.02 -30.11 2.97
CA GLU A 144 6.63 -30.60 4.21
C GLU A 144 7.10 -29.45 5.10
N LEU A 145 7.77 -28.44 4.53
CA LEU A 145 8.25 -27.26 5.27
C LEU A 145 7.08 -26.47 5.87
N TYR A 146 6.01 -26.23 5.12
CA TYR A 146 4.81 -25.55 5.65
C TYR A 146 4.08 -26.39 6.72
N ARG A 147 4.11 -27.72 6.64
CA ARG A 147 3.54 -28.60 7.67
C ARG A 147 4.29 -28.52 9.00
N ASN A 148 5.57 -28.18 8.97
CA ASN A 148 6.41 -28.05 10.17
C ASN A 148 6.24 -26.71 10.90
N ALA A 149 5.37 -25.81 10.42
CA ALA A 149 5.09 -24.49 10.98
C ALA A 149 4.98 -24.47 12.52
N ASP A 150 4.23 -25.39 13.14
CA ASP A 150 4.12 -25.47 14.61
C ASP A 150 5.44 -25.83 15.30
N GLN A 151 6.26 -26.68 14.68
CA GLN A 151 7.56 -27.05 15.24
C GLN A 151 8.52 -25.87 15.19
N MET A 152 8.47 -25.07 14.12
CA MET A 152 9.26 -23.84 13.98
C MET A 152 8.97 -22.87 15.12
N LEU A 153 7.68 -22.70 15.45
CA LEU A 153 7.25 -21.84 16.56
C LEU A 153 7.77 -22.37 17.92
N LYS A 154 7.64 -23.67 18.18
CA LYS A 154 8.16 -24.29 19.41
C LYS A 154 9.67 -24.15 19.54
N THR A 155 10.41 -24.33 18.43
CA THR A 155 11.86 -24.13 18.43
C THR A 155 12.20 -22.66 18.73
N ALA A 156 11.48 -21.71 18.14
CA ALA A 156 11.67 -20.29 18.41
C ALA A 156 11.43 -19.92 19.89
N GLU A 157 10.43 -20.53 20.55
CA GLU A 157 10.15 -20.34 21.98
C GLU A 157 11.24 -20.93 22.89
N SER A 158 11.82 -22.08 22.50
CA SER A 158 12.80 -22.79 23.33
C SER A 158 14.19 -22.14 23.41
N VAL A 159 14.55 -21.31 22.43
CA VAL A 159 15.86 -20.63 22.37
C VAL A 159 16.01 -19.58 23.48
N ASP A 160 14.91 -19.11 24.07
CA ASP A 160 14.87 -18.12 25.17
C ASP A 160 14.93 -18.72 26.58
N THR A 161 15.33 -19.99 26.73
CA THR A 161 15.78 -20.45 28.06
C THR A 161 17.28 -20.16 28.18
N PRO A 162 17.72 -19.02 28.76
CA PRO A 162 19.12 -18.87 29.08
C PRO A 162 19.49 -19.97 30.08
N ALA A 163 20.47 -20.79 29.72
CA ALA A 163 21.24 -21.54 30.69
C ALA A 163 21.94 -20.53 31.61
N SER A 164 21.25 -20.12 32.68
CA SER A 164 21.75 -19.26 33.75
C SER A 164 20.93 -19.54 35.01
N LEU A 165 21.26 -20.64 35.67
CA LEU A 165 21.21 -20.65 37.13
C LEU A 165 22.58 -20.16 37.61
N SER A 166 22.56 -19.15 38.48
CA SER A 166 23.68 -18.39 39.09
C SER A 166 24.08 -17.19 38.21
N THR A 167 23.73 -15.93 38.49
CA THR A 167 23.77 -15.19 39.77
C THR A 167 23.08 -13.82 39.52
N PRO A 168 22.34 -13.22 40.46
CA PRO A 168 21.72 -11.92 40.23
C PRO A 168 22.67 -10.78 40.63
N ASN A 169 23.00 -9.86 39.72
CA ASN A 169 23.15 -8.47 40.14
C ASN A 169 22.98 -7.47 38.99
N ALA A 170 22.32 -6.38 39.33
CA ALA A 170 21.81 -5.32 38.47
C ALA A 170 22.89 -4.50 37.75
N SER A 171 22.54 -3.93 36.59
CA SER A 171 22.55 -2.48 36.37
C SER A 171 21.93 -2.09 35.04
N LEU A 172 21.06 -1.08 35.13
CA LEU A 172 20.30 -0.40 34.10
C LEU A 172 21.16 0.63 33.32
N LEU A 173 20.71 0.92 32.09
CA LEU A 173 20.96 2.13 31.27
C LEU A 173 22.32 2.29 30.56
N SER A 174 22.31 2.24 29.21
CA SER A 174 22.82 3.32 28.33
C SER A 174 22.59 3.01 26.83
N PRO A 175 22.17 3.98 26.00
CA PRO A 175 22.04 3.85 24.54
C PRO A 175 23.33 4.31 23.84
N SER A 176 23.90 3.50 22.94
CA SER A 176 25.04 3.94 22.12
C SER A 176 24.64 4.13 20.66
N ALA A 177 24.68 5.40 20.28
CA ALA A 177 24.75 5.91 18.92
C ALA A 177 26.16 5.68 18.31
N MET A 178 26.20 5.88 17.00
CA MET A 178 27.31 5.82 16.06
C MET A 178 28.70 6.25 16.58
N SER A 179 29.71 5.43 16.29
CA SER A 179 31.10 5.81 15.96
C SER A 179 31.81 4.61 15.30
N PRO A 180 32.65 4.78 14.26
CA PRO A 180 33.40 3.69 13.65
C PRO A 180 34.76 3.52 14.37
N GLY A 181 35.07 2.30 14.80
CA GLY A 181 36.33 1.93 15.46
C GLY A 181 36.54 0.40 15.41
N PRO A 182 37.79 -0.07 15.49
CA PRO A 182 38.34 -1.16 14.67
C PRO A 182 38.08 -2.58 15.19
N ASP A 183 38.28 -3.54 14.28
CA ASP A 183 38.26 -4.99 14.48
C ASP A 183 38.60 -5.46 15.89
N SER A 184 37.56 -5.92 16.60
CA SER A 184 37.68 -6.76 17.78
C SER A 184 36.77 -7.97 17.59
N GLY A 185 37.40 -9.08 17.22
CA GLY A 185 36.74 -10.36 17.05
C GLY A 185 36.17 -10.87 18.37
N ASP A 186 34.90 -11.23 18.32
CA ASP A 186 34.39 -12.45 18.93
C ASP A 186 33.09 -12.82 18.23
N SER A 187 33.19 -13.66 17.20
CA SER A 187 32.05 -14.38 16.64
C SER A 187 31.58 -15.37 17.69
N ALA A 188 30.79 -14.91 18.67
CA ALA A 188 30.14 -15.79 19.63
C ALA A 188 29.47 -16.93 18.86
N SER A 189 29.87 -18.18 19.14
CA SER A 189 29.45 -19.36 18.40
C SER A 189 27.93 -19.53 18.51
N LYS A 190 27.19 -19.09 17.49
CA LYS A 190 25.73 -19.18 17.44
C LYS A 190 25.31 -20.62 17.08
N ASN A 191 24.36 -21.17 17.84
CA ASN A 191 23.66 -22.39 17.47
C ASN A 191 22.62 -22.06 16.38
N LEU A 192 22.67 -22.81 15.28
CA LEU A 192 21.81 -22.66 14.11
C LEU A 192 20.65 -23.66 14.19
N SER A 193 19.46 -23.22 13.83
CA SER A 193 18.30 -24.11 13.75
C SER A 193 18.40 -25.06 12.55
N LYS A 194 17.73 -26.21 12.65
CA LYS A 194 17.53 -27.08 11.49
C LYS A 194 16.67 -26.39 10.44
N ALA A 195 17.05 -26.51 9.16
CA ALA A 195 16.38 -25.84 8.05
C ALA A 195 14.88 -26.14 7.98
N ALA A 196 14.49 -27.39 8.22
CA ALA A 196 13.10 -27.83 8.25
C ALA A 196 12.25 -27.14 9.35
N CYS A 197 12.90 -26.48 10.31
CA CYS A 197 12.28 -25.79 11.44
C CYS A 197 12.63 -24.28 11.48
N SER A 198 13.09 -23.65 10.38
CA SER A 198 13.51 -22.25 10.36
C SER A 198 12.63 -21.33 9.49
N PHE A 199 12.13 -20.24 10.07
CA PHE A 199 11.29 -19.27 9.35
C PHE A 199 12.03 -18.60 8.18
N LYS A 200 13.35 -18.43 8.29
CA LYS A 200 14.20 -17.90 7.21
C LYS A 200 14.10 -18.74 5.95
N VAL A 201 14.12 -20.07 6.10
CA VAL A 201 13.99 -20.99 4.95
C VAL A 201 12.65 -20.80 4.25
N LEU A 202 11.55 -20.63 5.01
CA LEU A 202 10.22 -20.37 4.43
C LEU A 202 10.13 -19.06 3.66
N THR A 203 10.99 -18.07 3.91
CA THR A 203 10.95 -16.80 3.15
C THR A 203 11.31 -16.98 1.67
N GLU A 204 12.12 -17.99 1.33
CA GLU A 204 12.62 -18.25 -0.02
C GLU A 204 11.73 -19.25 -0.78
N VAL A 205 10.92 -20.07 -0.09
CA VAL A 205 10.11 -21.13 -0.70
C VAL A 205 9.04 -20.60 -1.67
N PRO A 206 8.22 -19.57 -1.33
CA PRO A 206 7.15 -19.08 -2.20
C PRO A 206 7.54 -18.76 -3.63
N ILE A 207 8.64 -18.02 -3.82
CA ILE A 207 9.04 -17.56 -5.16
C ILE A 207 9.48 -18.72 -6.04
N ILE A 208 10.12 -19.74 -5.46
CA ILE A 208 10.54 -20.95 -6.16
C ILE A 208 9.32 -21.77 -6.58
N VAL A 209 8.36 -21.97 -5.67
CA VAL A 209 7.12 -22.70 -5.98
C VAL A 209 6.34 -22.00 -7.09
N VAL A 210 6.22 -20.67 -7.02
CA VAL A 210 5.57 -19.88 -8.09
C VAL A 210 6.28 -20.07 -9.43
N SER A 211 7.62 -20.03 -9.46
CA SER A 211 8.42 -20.26 -10.67
C SER A 211 8.17 -21.65 -11.26
N ILE A 212 8.17 -22.69 -10.42
CA ILE A 212 7.95 -24.08 -10.83
C ILE A 212 6.53 -24.28 -11.37
N ILE A 213 5.51 -23.78 -10.67
CA ILE A 213 4.10 -23.92 -11.08
C ILE A 213 3.82 -23.16 -12.37
N GLN A 214 4.43 -21.99 -12.57
CA GLN A 214 4.29 -21.22 -13.81
C GLN A 214 4.87 -21.96 -15.02
N ALA A 215 5.97 -22.71 -14.82
CA ALA A 215 6.55 -23.56 -15.85
C ALA A 215 5.74 -24.85 -16.08
N ASN A 216 5.25 -25.47 -15.00
CA ASN A 216 4.64 -26.81 -15.01
C ASN A 216 3.19 -26.79 -14.51
N ARG A 217 2.29 -26.23 -15.32
CA ARG A 217 0.87 -26.01 -14.94
C ARG A 217 0.09 -27.28 -14.60
N ARG A 218 0.50 -28.44 -15.13
CA ARG A 218 -0.20 -29.73 -14.93
C ARG A 218 -0.26 -30.16 -13.47
N HIS A 219 0.76 -29.83 -12.67
CA HIS A 219 0.83 -30.20 -11.25
C HIS A 219 0.25 -29.13 -10.31
N ALA A 220 -0.18 -27.99 -10.86
CA ALA A 220 -0.48 -26.80 -10.09
C ALA A 220 -1.70 -26.96 -9.17
N GLU A 221 -2.85 -27.33 -9.73
CA GLU A 221 -4.12 -27.42 -8.99
C GLU A 221 -4.10 -28.48 -7.90
N PRO A 222 -3.63 -29.73 -8.13
CA PRO A 222 -3.48 -30.72 -7.07
C PRO A 222 -2.56 -30.25 -5.94
N PHE A 223 -1.45 -29.58 -6.28
CA PHE A 223 -0.54 -29.03 -5.30
C PHE A 223 -1.17 -27.89 -4.49
N VAL A 224 -1.85 -26.94 -5.13
CA VAL A 224 -2.51 -25.80 -4.47
C VAL A 224 -3.54 -26.30 -3.48
N THR A 225 -4.36 -27.28 -3.86
CA THR A 225 -5.37 -27.88 -2.98
C THR A 225 -4.73 -28.52 -1.74
N ASN A 226 -3.58 -29.18 -1.89
CA ASN A 226 -2.88 -29.84 -0.79
C ASN A 226 -2.19 -28.82 0.16
N ILE A 227 -1.52 -27.81 -0.39
CA ILE A 227 -0.72 -26.88 0.42
C ILE A 227 -1.55 -25.77 1.08
N LEU A 228 -2.71 -25.42 0.52
CA LEU A 228 -3.52 -24.28 0.98
C LEU A 228 -3.86 -24.33 2.48
N PRO A 229 -4.31 -25.46 3.08
CA PRO A 229 -4.56 -25.53 4.52
C PRO A 229 -3.32 -25.23 5.36
N HIS A 230 -2.13 -25.65 4.91
CA HIS A 230 -0.86 -25.42 5.62
C HIS A 230 -0.41 -23.96 5.51
N ILE A 231 -0.63 -23.31 4.36
CA ILE A 231 -0.39 -21.87 4.19
C ILE A 231 -1.28 -21.07 5.14
N LEU A 232 -2.58 -21.37 5.19
CA LEU A 232 -3.51 -20.67 6.06
C LEU A 232 -3.14 -20.86 7.54
N HIS A 233 -2.71 -22.06 7.93
CA HIS A 233 -2.21 -22.34 9.28
C HIS A 233 -0.92 -21.56 9.60
N MET A 234 0.03 -21.48 8.67
CA MET A 234 1.26 -20.70 8.84
C MET A 234 0.98 -19.20 9.06
N LEU A 235 -0.01 -18.65 8.34
CA LEU A 235 -0.47 -17.27 8.51
C LEU A 235 -1.23 -17.02 9.82
N GLU A 236 -1.73 -18.08 10.46
CA GLU A 236 -2.39 -18.01 11.77
C GLU A 236 -1.43 -18.03 12.95
N LEU A 237 -0.19 -18.47 12.72
CA LEU A 237 0.80 -18.51 13.78
C LEU A 237 1.03 -17.12 14.36
N GLY A 238 1.13 -17.05 15.68
CA GLY A 238 1.37 -15.82 16.39
C GLY A 238 1.30 -16.06 17.90
N PRO A 239 1.69 -15.08 18.70
CA PRO A 239 1.49 -15.15 20.14
C PRO A 239 0.01 -15.38 20.41
N LYS A 240 -0.34 -16.56 20.94
CA LYS A 240 -1.70 -16.83 21.43
C LYS A 240 -1.92 -15.90 22.62
N THR A 241 -2.45 -14.71 22.38
CA THR A 241 -3.03 -13.91 23.46
C THR A 241 -4.23 -14.70 23.93
N ASN A 242 -4.10 -15.34 25.09
CA ASN A 242 -5.21 -16.05 25.70
C ASN A 242 -6.39 -15.07 25.77
N SER A 243 -7.46 -15.46 25.10
CA SER A 243 -8.77 -14.86 25.09
C SER A 243 -9.20 -14.36 26.47
N THR A 244 -9.02 -13.06 26.76
CA THR A 244 -9.95 -12.25 27.54
C THR A 244 -9.72 -10.76 27.27
N GLN A 245 -10.75 -10.11 26.74
CA GLN A 245 -11.13 -8.68 26.81
C GLN A 245 -10.07 -7.61 27.18
N GLN A 246 -10.03 -6.57 26.33
CA GLN A 246 -9.72 -5.18 26.66
C GLN A 246 -8.35 -4.88 27.27
N GLN A 247 -7.38 -4.51 26.43
CA GLN A 247 -6.68 -3.23 26.56
C GLN A 247 -5.84 -2.93 25.30
N GLN A 248 -6.28 -1.91 24.57
CA GLN A 248 -5.37 -1.07 23.79
C GLN A 248 -4.33 -0.47 24.76
N GLN A 249 -3.07 -0.40 24.32
CA GLN A 249 -1.95 0.40 24.85
C GLN A 249 -0.75 -0.29 25.53
N GLN A 250 -0.64 -1.62 25.62
CA GLN A 250 0.63 -2.23 26.06
C GLN A 250 1.10 -3.36 25.13
N GLN A 251 1.76 -2.98 24.04
CA GLN A 251 2.59 -3.87 23.22
C GLN A 251 3.89 -4.42 23.86
N PRO A 252 4.37 -4.05 25.08
CA PRO A 252 5.64 -4.62 25.56
C PRO A 252 5.60 -6.09 26.01
N GLU A 253 4.47 -6.63 26.47
CA GLU A 253 4.47 -7.92 27.19
C GLU A 253 4.38 -9.15 26.27
N ALA A 254 3.72 -9.07 25.11
CA ALA A 254 3.62 -10.20 24.18
C ALA A 254 4.95 -10.53 23.47
N ILE A 255 5.87 -9.56 23.41
CA ILE A 255 7.21 -9.71 22.82
C ILE A 255 8.17 -10.42 23.79
N SER A 256 7.83 -10.55 25.08
CA SER A 256 8.76 -11.12 26.08
C SER A 256 8.80 -12.66 26.08
N ALA A 257 7.88 -13.34 25.39
CA ALA A 257 7.85 -14.80 25.28
C ALA A 257 8.57 -15.33 24.01
N TYR A 258 8.88 -14.43 23.07
CA TYR A 258 9.51 -14.76 21.78
C TYR A 258 10.75 -13.90 21.58
N GLY A 259 11.88 -14.52 21.28
CA GLY A 259 13.10 -13.77 20.97
C GLY A 259 12.82 -12.78 19.85
N ARG A 260 13.13 -11.50 20.05
CA ARG A 260 12.78 -10.41 19.09
C ARG A 260 13.18 -10.75 17.66
N SER A 261 14.31 -11.44 17.47
CA SER A 261 14.79 -11.90 16.18
C SER A 261 13.92 -13.00 15.56
N ALA A 262 13.46 -13.98 16.35
CA ALA A 262 12.65 -15.08 15.84
C ALA A 262 11.23 -14.62 15.48
N TYR A 263 10.68 -13.66 16.24
CA TYR A 263 9.42 -13.01 15.89
C TYR A 263 9.53 -12.20 14.59
N ALA A 264 10.63 -11.46 14.40
CA ALA A 264 10.89 -10.74 13.16
C ALA A 264 10.98 -11.68 11.94
N ASP A 265 11.63 -12.84 12.11
CA ASP A 265 11.72 -13.88 11.07
C ASP A 265 10.33 -14.48 10.77
N LEU A 266 9.50 -14.75 11.79
CA LEU A 266 8.12 -15.20 11.63
C LEU A 266 7.29 -14.21 10.81
N ILE A 267 7.27 -12.93 11.20
CA ILE A 267 6.48 -11.89 10.51
C ILE A 267 6.94 -11.72 9.06
N THR A 268 8.25 -11.82 8.81
CA THR A 268 8.80 -11.77 7.44
C THR A 268 8.35 -12.98 6.63
N ALA A 269 8.41 -14.20 7.20
CA ALA A 269 7.92 -15.40 6.55
C ALA A 269 6.41 -15.35 6.28
N GLN A 270 5.63 -14.75 7.18
CA GLN A 270 4.19 -14.56 6.99
C GLN A 270 3.87 -13.57 5.88
N SER A 271 4.63 -12.47 5.76
CA SER A 271 4.51 -11.55 4.63
C SER A 271 4.78 -12.24 3.28
N LYS A 272 5.85 -13.05 3.19
CA LYS A 272 6.16 -13.84 1.99
C LYS A 272 5.08 -14.87 1.69
N THR A 273 4.53 -15.50 2.73
CA THR A 273 3.44 -16.47 2.61
C THR A 273 2.12 -15.80 2.21
N LEU A 274 1.84 -14.57 2.67
CA LEU A 274 0.68 -13.79 2.23
C LEU A 274 0.82 -13.40 0.76
N SER A 275 2.03 -13.02 0.33
CA SER A 275 2.34 -12.77 -1.08
C SER A 275 2.16 -14.03 -1.94
N PHE A 276 2.50 -15.20 -1.37
CA PHE A 276 2.26 -16.49 -2.01
C PHE A 276 0.77 -16.78 -2.18
N LEU A 277 -0.02 -16.56 -1.12
CA LEU A 277 -1.47 -16.69 -1.14
C LEU A 277 -2.11 -15.73 -2.14
N ALA A 278 -1.58 -14.50 -2.27
CA ALA A 278 -2.02 -13.52 -3.26
C ALA A 278 -1.79 -13.99 -4.71
N PHE A 279 -0.72 -14.75 -4.97
CA PHE A 279 -0.54 -15.41 -6.27
C PHE A 279 -1.64 -16.45 -6.52
N PHE A 280 -1.98 -17.27 -5.51
CA PHE A 280 -3.06 -18.24 -5.64
C PHE A 280 -4.44 -17.60 -5.78
N ALA A 281 -4.70 -16.51 -5.07
CA ALA A 281 -5.94 -15.75 -5.19
C ALA A 281 -6.24 -15.32 -6.64
N ARG A 282 -5.20 -15.02 -7.44
CA ARG A 282 -5.36 -14.63 -8.85
C ARG A 282 -5.43 -15.80 -9.83
N GLY A 283 -4.68 -16.86 -9.57
CA GLY A 283 -4.55 -18.00 -10.50
C GLY A 283 -5.50 -19.16 -10.23
N PHE A 284 -5.99 -19.29 -9.00
CA PHE A 284 -6.75 -20.44 -8.49
C PHE A 284 -7.89 -19.99 -7.57
N THR A 285 -8.51 -18.83 -7.86
CA THR A 285 -9.51 -18.18 -6.99
C THR A 285 -10.60 -19.14 -6.50
N ALA A 286 -11.10 -20.01 -7.38
CA ALA A 286 -12.15 -20.98 -7.06
C ALA A 286 -11.80 -21.90 -5.88
N LEU A 287 -10.53 -22.29 -5.73
CA LEU A 287 -10.06 -23.14 -4.63
C LEU A 287 -9.99 -22.38 -3.30
N LEU A 288 -9.87 -21.04 -3.35
CA LEU A 288 -9.71 -20.19 -2.17
C LEU A 288 -11.06 -19.65 -1.66
N LEU A 289 -12.09 -19.58 -2.52
CA LEU A 289 -13.43 -19.10 -2.15
C LEU A 289 -14.02 -19.75 -0.88
N PRO A 290 -13.87 -21.07 -0.63
CA PRO A 290 -14.36 -21.68 0.61
C PRO A 290 -13.72 -21.10 1.88
N SER A 291 -12.48 -20.59 1.77
CA SER A 291 -11.71 -20.01 2.88
C SER A 291 -11.65 -18.48 2.85
N GLN A 292 -12.44 -17.81 2.00
CA GLN A 292 -12.33 -16.36 1.77
C GLN A 292 -12.45 -15.49 3.04
N ASN A 293 -13.36 -15.84 3.95
CA ASN A 293 -13.55 -15.12 5.22
C ASN A 293 -12.33 -15.24 6.13
N ARG A 294 -11.74 -16.43 6.20
CA ARG A 294 -10.51 -16.70 6.94
C ARG A 294 -9.35 -15.89 6.35
N ILE A 295 -9.23 -15.85 5.02
CA ILE A 295 -8.19 -15.07 4.32
C ILE A 295 -8.31 -13.58 4.65
N ALA A 296 -9.51 -13.01 4.61
CA ALA A 296 -9.74 -11.60 4.91
C ALA A 296 -9.34 -11.25 6.36
N GLN A 297 -9.74 -12.09 7.33
CA GLN A 297 -9.39 -11.92 8.74
C GLN A 297 -7.88 -12.03 8.97
N LEU A 298 -7.21 -13.01 8.36
CA LEU A 298 -5.77 -13.17 8.48
C LEU A 298 -5.01 -11.99 7.89
N THR A 299 -5.43 -11.50 6.73
CA THR A 299 -4.82 -10.33 6.09
C THR A 299 -4.85 -9.11 7.01
N LEU A 300 -6.00 -8.84 7.65
CA LEU A 300 -6.13 -7.76 8.62
C LEU A 300 -5.27 -8.01 9.87
N HIS A 301 -5.33 -9.21 10.45
CA HIS A 301 -4.57 -9.54 11.65
C HIS A 301 -3.06 -9.35 11.44
N LEU A 302 -2.54 -9.82 10.31
CA LEU A 302 -1.12 -9.71 10.00
C LEU A 302 -0.70 -8.24 9.84
N LEU A 303 -1.51 -7.38 9.20
CA LEU A 303 -1.23 -5.94 9.13
C LEU A 303 -1.18 -5.28 10.52
N CYS A 304 -2.06 -5.70 11.44
CA CYS A 304 -2.06 -5.25 12.83
C CYS A 304 -0.85 -5.78 13.64
N ALA A 305 -0.43 -7.02 13.40
CA ALA A 305 0.64 -7.69 14.12
C ALA A 305 2.05 -7.27 13.67
N CYS A 306 2.18 -6.71 12.47
CA CYS A 306 3.46 -6.27 11.92
C CYS A 306 4.05 -5.11 12.77
N PRO A 307 5.28 -5.24 13.31
CA PRO A 307 5.93 -4.15 14.03
C PRO A 307 6.08 -2.87 13.21
N ALA A 308 6.11 -1.72 13.88
CA ALA A 308 6.28 -0.41 13.24
C ALA A 308 7.68 -0.24 12.61
N GLU A 309 8.69 -0.96 13.12
CA GLU A 309 10.08 -0.92 12.63
C GLU A 309 10.25 -1.65 11.28
N SER A 310 9.39 -2.64 10.98
CA SER A 310 9.49 -3.51 9.79
C SER A 310 8.82 -2.91 8.56
N THR A 311 9.26 -1.73 8.14
CA THR A 311 8.67 -0.97 7.02
C THR A 311 8.66 -1.76 5.70
N ALA A 312 9.75 -2.47 5.38
CA ALA A 312 9.83 -3.26 4.14
C ALA A 312 8.81 -4.42 4.13
N THR A 313 8.68 -5.14 5.24
CA THR A 313 7.73 -6.25 5.39
C THR A 313 6.29 -5.74 5.25
N ARG A 314 5.95 -4.64 5.93
CA ARG A 314 4.63 -4.01 5.84
C ARG A 314 4.28 -3.55 4.41
N LYS A 315 5.25 -2.99 3.67
CA LYS A 315 5.08 -2.64 2.24
C LYS A 315 4.65 -3.85 1.41
N GLU A 316 5.34 -4.98 1.58
CA GLU A 316 5.02 -6.21 0.85
C GLU A 316 3.62 -6.73 1.20
N MET A 317 3.22 -6.64 2.48
CA MET A 317 1.87 -7.04 2.91
C MET A 317 0.78 -6.17 2.31
N LEU A 318 0.99 -4.85 2.19
CA LEU A 318 0.05 -3.94 1.51
C LEU A 318 -0.09 -4.30 0.02
N ILE A 319 1.01 -4.63 -0.65
CA ILE A 319 1.01 -5.07 -2.05
C ILE A 319 0.27 -6.42 -2.20
N ALA A 320 0.55 -7.39 -1.33
CA ALA A 320 -0.12 -8.68 -1.32
C ALA A 320 -1.62 -8.53 -1.05
N THR A 321 -1.99 -7.71 -0.06
CA THR A 321 -3.38 -7.37 0.26
C THR A 321 -4.09 -6.79 -0.97
N ARG A 322 -3.46 -5.83 -1.66
CA ARG A 322 -3.99 -5.25 -2.90
C ARG A 322 -4.30 -6.33 -3.93
N HIS A 323 -3.37 -7.25 -4.17
CA HIS A 323 -3.59 -8.34 -5.11
C HIS A 323 -4.71 -9.29 -4.70
N ILE A 324 -4.91 -9.54 -3.40
CA ILE A 324 -6.03 -10.36 -2.91
C ILE A 324 -7.37 -9.65 -3.15
N VAL A 325 -7.47 -8.37 -2.78
CA VAL A 325 -8.72 -7.59 -2.90
C VAL A 325 -9.08 -7.25 -4.35
N SER A 326 -8.15 -7.37 -5.30
CA SER A 326 -8.47 -7.29 -6.74
C SER A 326 -9.20 -8.53 -7.28
N THR A 327 -9.36 -9.59 -6.49
CA THR A 327 -10.01 -10.85 -6.90
C THR A 327 -11.44 -10.97 -6.35
N GLU A 328 -12.13 -12.07 -6.61
CA GLU A 328 -13.49 -12.31 -6.09
C GLU A 328 -13.55 -12.44 -4.56
N ILE A 329 -12.42 -12.76 -3.91
CA ILE A 329 -12.29 -12.86 -2.45
C ILE A 329 -12.64 -11.53 -1.74
N ARG A 330 -12.59 -10.40 -2.46
CA ARG A 330 -12.89 -9.05 -1.93
C ARG A 330 -14.21 -8.93 -1.17
N LYS A 331 -15.23 -9.75 -1.51
CA LYS A 331 -16.51 -9.74 -0.80
C LYS A 331 -16.36 -10.10 0.68
N ALA A 332 -15.40 -10.96 1.02
CA ALA A 332 -15.09 -11.33 2.39
C ALA A 332 -14.53 -10.15 3.22
N PHE A 333 -14.06 -9.07 2.58
CA PHE A 333 -13.56 -7.88 3.26
C PHE A 333 -14.67 -6.90 3.64
N VAL A 334 -15.88 -7.02 3.09
CA VAL A 334 -17.00 -6.11 3.37
C VAL A 334 -17.28 -5.95 4.88
N PRO A 335 -17.38 -7.04 5.69
CA PRO A 335 -17.68 -6.90 7.12
C PRO A 335 -16.57 -6.22 7.94
N ILE A 336 -15.33 -6.23 7.43
CA ILE A 336 -14.15 -5.69 8.11
C ILE A 336 -13.60 -4.42 7.44
N ALA A 337 -14.28 -3.90 6.41
CA ALA A 337 -13.83 -2.80 5.56
C ALA A 337 -13.41 -1.56 6.38
N ASP A 338 -14.15 -1.27 7.46
CA ASP A 338 -13.89 -0.10 8.32
C ASP A 338 -12.55 -0.17 9.05
N LYS A 339 -12.04 -1.37 9.31
CA LYS A 339 -10.73 -1.55 9.95
C LYS A 339 -9.59 -1.14 9.02
N PHE A 340 -9.82 -1.16 7.70
CA PHE A 340 -8.86 -0.68 6.70
C PHE A 340 -8.92 0.85 6.52
N LEU A 341 -9.95 1.52 7.06
CA LEU A 341 -10.04 2.99 7.10
C LEU A 341 -9.25 3.60 8.28
N ASP A 342 -8.39 2.83 8.93
CA ASP A 342 -7.46 3.32 9.93
C ASP A 342 -6.03 3.32 9.37
N MET A 343 -5.47 4.51 9.15
CA MET A 343 -4.09 4.65 8.63
C MET A 343 -3.04 4.13 9.61
N GLN A 344 -3.30 4.08 10.91
CA GLN A 344 -2.37 3.47 11.87
C GLN A 344 -2.31 1.96 11.70
N VAL A 345 -3.44 1.31 11.38
CA VAL A 345 -3.48 -0.12 11.06
C VAL A 345 -2.66 -0.41 9.79
N LEU A 346 -2.89 0.36 8.73
CA LEU A 346 -2.22 0.12 7.44
C LEU A 346 -0.74 0.46 7.47
N VAL A 347 -0.39 1.60 8.06
CA VAL A 347 0.94 2.20 7.89
C VAL A 347 1.78 2.16 9.16
N GLY A 348 1.15 2.06 10.34
CA GLY A 348 1.83 2.05 11.62
C GLY A 348 2.14 3.45 12.15
N THR A 349 2.79 3.51 13.31
CA THR A 349 3.06 4.75 14.05
C THR A 349 4.40 5.42 13.72
N GLY A 350 5.30 4.71 13.02
CA GLY A 350 6.63 5.25 12.68
C GLY A 350 6.58 6.31 11.59
N LEU A 351 7.08 7.51 11.86
CA LEU A 351 7.03 8.65 10.92
C LEU A 351 7.70 8.36 9.56
N ALA A 352 8.91 7.78 9.57
CA ALA A 352 9.60 7.41 8.34
C ALA A 352 8.84 6.33 7.54
N SER A 353 8.23 5.38 8.25
CA SER A 353 7.35 4.37 7.65
C SER A 353 6.13 5.02 7.01
N GLN A 354 5.54 6.01 7.68
CA GLN A 354 4.39 6.76 7.18
C GLN A 354 4.65 7.45 5.85
N CYS A 355 5.78 8.13 5.70
CA CYS A 355 6.13 8.78 4.44
C CYS A 355 6.27 7.77 3.28
N ILE A 356 6.84 6.59 3.53
CA ILE A 356 7.12 5.59 2.49
C ILE A 356 5.86 4.78 2.12
N LEU A 357 5.03 4.45 3.11
CA LEU A 357 3.96 3.46 2.94
C LEU A 357 2.60 4.06 2.57
N LYS A 358 2.34 5.34 2.89
CA LYS A 358 1.07 6.03 2.56
C LYS A 358 0.64 5.81 1.09
N PRO A 359 1.51 5.97 0.06
CA PRO A 359 1.12 5.73 -1.33
C PRO A 359 0.61 4.30 -1.60
N PHE A 360 1.23 3.29 -0.97
CA PHE A 360 0.84 1.89 -1.11
C PHE A 360 -0.48 1.60 -0.38
N ALA A 361 -0.64 2.15 0.82
CA ALA A 361 -1.86 2.01 1.61
C ALA A 361 -3.06 2.63 0.87
N PHE A 362 -2.93 3.87 0.40
CA PHE A 362 -3.99 4.55 -0.36
C PHE A 362 -4.30 3.82 -1.67
N SER A 363 -3.30 3.33 -2.39
CA SER A 363 -3.54 2.59 -3.63
C SER A 363 -4.25 1.25 -3.41
N MET A 364 -3.92 0.53 -2.33
CA MET A 364 -4.63 -0.69 -1.95
C MET A 364 -6.06 -0.39 -1.50
N LEU A 365 -6.23 0.63 -0.66
CA LEU A 365 -7.52 1.03 -0.11
C LEU A 365 -8.47 1.53 -1.20
N ALA A 366 -7.97 2.28 -2.18
CA ALA A 366 -8.74 2.73 -3.34
C ALA A 366 -9.34 1.55 -4.12
N ASP A 367 -8.53 0.53 -4.42
CA ASP A 367 -9.00 -0.66 -5.13
C ASP A 367 -10.02 -1.43 -4.29
N LEU A 368 -9.76 -1.63 -2.99
CA LEU A 368 -10.72 -2.31 -2.11
C LEU A 368 -12.05 -1.55 -2.05
N MET A 369 -12.02 -0.29 -1.64
CA MET A 369 -13.21 0.54 -1.43
C MET A 369 -14.00 0.74 -2.73
N HIS A 370 -13.31 0.96 -3.85
CA HIS A 370 -13.99 1.08 -5.15
C HIS A 370 -14.76 -0.20 -5.46
N HIS A 371 -14.16 -1.38 -5.34
CA HIS A 371 -14.83 -2.61 -5.75
C HIS A 371 -15.93 -3.09 -4.81
N ILE A 372 -15.89 -2.74 -3.52
CA ILE A 372 -16.90 -3.18 -2.54
C ILE A 372 -18.01 -2.16 -2.28
N ARG A 373 -17.91 -0.94 -2.82
CA ARG A 373 -18.79 0.21 -2.49
C ARG A 373 -20.29 -0.10 -2.49
N SER A 374 -20.77 -0.94 -3.43
CA SER A 374 -22.18 -1.29 -3.58
C SER A 374 -22.69 -2.27 -2.52
N GLU A 375 -21.79 -2.95 -1.80
CA GLU A 375 -22.11 -3.94 -0.77
C GLU A 375 -21.94 -3.36 0.65
N LEU A 376 -21.50 -2.10 0.78
CA LEU A 376 -21.27 -1.44 2.06
C LEU A 376 -22.60 -1.02 2.71
N SER A 377 -22.68 -1.20 4.03
CA SER A 377 -23.82 -0.69 4.80
C SER A 377 -23.76 0.83 4.98
N PRO A 378 -24.89 1.51 5.30
CA PRO A 378 -24.91 2.97 5.51
C PRO A 378 -23.91 3.47 6.56
N ALA A 379 -23.67 2.70 7.63
CA ALA A 379 -22.69 3.03 8.66
C ALA A 379 -21.25 2.98 8.12
N GLN A 380 -20.96 2.04 7.23
CA GLN A 380 -19.64 1.91 6.60
C GLN A 380 -19.41 2.99 5.55
N LEU A 381 -20.44 3.32 4.76
CA LEU A 381 -20.40 4.47 3.85
C LEU A 381 -20.14 5.77 4.62
N THR A 382 -20.74 5.96 5.79
CA THR A 382 -20.48 7.12 6.66
C THR A 382 -19.01 7.18 7.05
N ARG A 383 -18.44 6.09 7.58
CA ARG A 383 -17.00 6.04 7.93
C ARG A 383 -16.10 6.25 6.73
N MET A 384 -16.47 5.74 5.56
CA MET A 384 -15.73 5.95 4.31
C MET A 384 -15.74 7.43 3.90
N VAL A 385 -16.89 8.11 3.98
CA VAL A 385 -16.99 9.56 3.73
C VAL A 385 -16.12 10.33 4.71
N ASP A 386 -16.25 10.07 6.02
CA ASP A 386 -15.48 10.78 7.06
C ASP A 386 -13.97 10.61 6.86
N PHE A 387 -13.53 9.39 6.56
CA PHE A 387 -12.13 9.08 6.31
C PHE A 387 -11.57 9.84 5.09
N TYR A 388 -12.24 9.74 3.94
CA TYR A 388 -11.77 10.40 2.72
C TYR A 388 -11.91 11.92 2.77
N ALA A 389 -12.92 12.43 3.48
CA ALA A 389 -13.03 13.85 3.79
C ALA A 389 -11.84 14.33 4.63
N GLY A 390 -11.48 13.61 5.70
CA GLY A 390 -10.29 13.89 6.49
C GLY A 390 -9.01 13.90 5.65
N CYS A 391 -8.84 12.94 4.75
CA CYS A 391 -7.70 12.89 3.83
C CYS A 391 -7.64 14.10 2.87
N MET A 392 -8.79 14.59 2.40
CA MET A 392 -8.86 15.79 1.54
C MET A 392 -8.47 17.07 2.28
N HIS A 393 -8.68 17.12 3.59
CA HIS A 393 -8.29 18.27 4.41
C HIS A 393 -6.82 18.25 4.84
N ASP A 394 -6.17 17.07 4.83
CA ASP A 394 -4.75 16.90 5.17
C ASP A 394 -3.83 17.44 4.07
N GLN A 395 -3.20 18.60 4.35
CA GLN A 395 -2.26 19.26 3.42
C GLN A 395 -0.89 18.57 3.33
N SER A 396 -0.60 17.59 4.20
CA SER A 396 0.65 16.79 4.12
C SER A 396 0.60 15.73 3.01
N LEU A 397 -0.59 15.46 2.46
CA LEU A 397 -0.77 14.48 1.38
C LEU A 397 -0.56 15.13 0.01
N SER A 398 -0.05 14.34 -0.94
CA SER A 398 0.11 14.78 -2.32
C SER A 398 -1.24 15.06 -3.00
N SER A 399 -1.23 15.99 -3.96
CA SER A 399 -2.34 16.29 -4.89
C SER A 399 -2.93 15.05 -5.58
N GLY A 400 -2.09 14.05 -5.90
CA GLY A 400 -2.50 12.78 -6.48
C GLY A 400 -3.39 11.96 -5.54
N VAL A 401 -3.09 11.96 -4.24
CA VAL A 401 -3.91 11.32 -3.20
C VAL A 401 -5.22 12.09 -3.02
N HIS A 402 -5.19 13.43 -2.98
CA HIS A 402 -6.43 14.22 -2.95
C HIS A 402 -7.31 13.92 -4.17
N THR A 403 -6.73 13.81 -5.37
CA THR A 403 -7.51 13.49 -6.57
C THR A 403 -8.14 12.11 -6.50
N MET A 404 -7.42 11.13 -5.96
CA MET A 404 -7.98 9.79 -5.73
C MET A 404 -9.14 9.85 -4.71
N CYS A 405 -8.98 10.55 -3.60
CA CYS A 405 -10.03 10.70 -2.58
C CYS A 405 -11.27 11.36 -3.18
N ALA A 406 -11.11 12.44 -3.97
CA ALA A 406 -12.21 13.11 -4.67
C ALA A 406 -12.95 12.16 -5.62
N LYS A 407 -12.23 11.33 -6.38
CA LYS A 407 -12.82 10.32 -7.27
C LYS A 407 -13.55 9.22 -6.50
N LEU A 408 -13.05 8.80 -5.34
CA LEU A 408 -13.72 7.80 -4.51
C LEU A 408 -15.02 8.37 -3.90
N LEU A 409 -14.99 9.60 -3.38
CA LEU A 409 -16.18 10.30 -2.89
C LEU A 409 -17.23 10.49 -4.01
N HIS A 410 -16.79 10.79 -5.22
CA HIS A 410 -17.64 10.81 -6.41
C HIS A 410 -18.28 9.42 -6.68
N ASN A 411 -17.50 8.35 -6.66
CA ASN A 411 -17.99 7.00 -6.97
C ASN A 411 -18.98 6.43 -5.93
N ILE A 412 -18.86 6.83 -4.66
CA ILE A 412 -19.80 6.38 -3.62
C ILE A 412 -21.10 7.18 -3.59
N THR A 413 -21.15 8.33 -4.28
CA THR A 413 -22.36 9.18 -4.33
C THR A 413 -23.58 8.39 -4.82
N GLU A 414 -23.41 7.53 -5.83
CA GLU A 414 -24.48 6.64 -6.32
C GLU A 414 -24.92 5.62 -5.26
N CYS A 415 -23.99 5.10 -4.44
CA CYS A 415 -24.31 4.16 -3.37
C CYS A 415 -25.06 4.87 -2.24
N ILE A 416 -24.68 6.11 -1.92
CA ILE A 416 -25.37 6.94 -0.92
C ILE A 416 -26.81 7.23 -1.35
N MET A 417 -27.08 7.43 -2.65
CA MET A 417 -28.44 7.60 -3.16
C MET A 417 -29.33 6.38 -2.90
N GLN A 418 -28.76 5.18 -2.81
CA GLN A 418 -29.50 3.94 -2.55
C GLN A 418 -29.79 3.69 -1.07
N ILE A 419 -29.28 4.53 -0.16
CA ILE A 419 -29.58 4.41 1.27
C ILE A 419 -31.11 4.55 1.47
N PRO A 420 -31.77 3.67 2.25
CA PRO A 420 -33.20 3.74 2.51
C PRO A 420 -33.61 5.04 3.20
N ASP A 421 -32.85 5.44 4.22
CA ASP A 421 -33.00 6.74 4.88
C ASP A 421 -32.42 7.86 4.00
N LYS A 422 -33.29 8.57 3.29
CA LYS A 422 -32.91 9.69 2.42
C LYS A 422 -32.35 10.88 3.19
N ARG A 423 -32.73 11.08 4.46
CA ARG A 423 -32.17 12.15 5.29
C ARG A 423 -30.71 11.85 5.62
N HIS A 424 -30.40 10.61 6.01
CA HIS A 424 -29.01 10.16 6.20
C HIS A 424 -28.20 10.32 4.91
N GLY A 425 -28.74 9.86 3.78
CA GLY A 425 -28.11 10.05 2.47
C GLY A 425 -27.82 11.52 2.16
N ARG A 426 -28.79 12.42 2.38
CA ARG A 426 -28.63 13.87 2.16
C ARG A 426 -27.53 14.47 3.03
N VAL A 427 -27.47 14.14 4.32
CA VAL A 427 -26.42 14.64 5.23
C VAL A 427 -25.03 14.22 4.76
N LEU A 428 -24.86 12.97 4.31
CA LEU A 428 -23.59 12.49 3.76
C LEU A 428 -23.20 13.24 2.48
N LEU A 429 -24.14 13.46 1.57
CA LEU A 429 -23.90 14.22 0.33
C LEU A 429 -23.50 15.68 0.62
N LEU A 430 -24.15 16.33 1.58
CA LEU A 430 -23.79 17.68 2.02
C LEU A 430 -22.40 17.70 2.68
N SER A 431 -22.03 16.66 3.42
CA SER A 431 -20.68 16.50 3.97
C SER A 431 -19.62 16.42 2.85
N ILE A 432 -19.86 15.57 1.83
CA ILE A 432 -18.99 15.48 0.65
C ILE A 432 -18.88 16.83 -0.06
N LEU A 433 -20.00 17.52 -0.27
CA LEU A 433 -20.02 18.82 -0.92
C LEU A 433 -19.20 19.85 -0.13
N ARG A 434 -19.32 19.87 1.21
CA ARG A 434 -18.52 20.71 2.09
C ARG A 434 -17.02 20.43 1.95
N THR A 435 -16.63 19.17 1.90
CA THR A 435 -15.23 18.80 1.64
C THR A 435 -14.75 19.34 0.30
N PHE A 436 -15.53 19.18 -0.77
CA PHE A 436 -15.17 19.71 -2.09
C PHE A 436 -15.05 21.23 -2.09
N VAL A 437 -15.96 21.97 -1.45
CA VAL A 437 -15.88 23.43 -1.28
C VAL A 437 -14.58 23.84 -0.58
N SER A 438 -14.22 23.16 0.51
CA SER A 438 -12.94 23.42 1.18
C SER A 438 -11.73 23.15 0.28
N SER A 439 -11.80 22.14 -0.59
CA SER A 439 -10.74 21.85 -1.56
C SER A 439 -10.67 22.90 -2.67
N PHE A 440 -11.80 23.43 -3.16
CA PHE A 440 -11.81 24.58 -4.07
C PHE A 440 -11.15 25.80 -3.43
N ALA A 441 -11.46 26.10 -2.16
CA ALA A 441 -10.85 27.21 -1.44
C ALA A 441 -9.31 27.06 -1.35
N ALA A 442 -8.82 25.84 -1.05
CA ALA A 442 -7.39 25.56 -1.01
C ALA A 442 -6.70 25.71 -2.38
N ILE A 443 -7.36 25.28 -3.47
CA ILE A 443 -6.88 25.50 -4.84
C ILE A 443 -6.86 26.99 -5.17
N GLY A 444 -7.92 27.72 -4.82
CA GLY A 444 -8.04 29.17 -5.03
C GLY A 444 -6.91 29.95 -4.35
N GLY A 445 -6.67 29.70 -3.07
CA GLY A 445 -5.56 30.33 -2.33
C GLY A 445 -4.19 29.98 -2.93
N SER A 446 -3.99 28.75 -3.40
CA SER A 446 -2.75 28.34 -4.08
C SER A 446 -2.59 29.04 -5.44
N ALA A 447 -3.68 29.22 -6.19
CA ALA A 447 -3.68 29.93 -7.46
C ALA A 447 -3.35 31.42 -7.26
N GLU A 448 -3.96 32.07 -6.28
CA GLU A 448 -3.71 33.48 -5.93
C GLU A 448 -2.24 33.71 -5.57
N ALA A 449 -1.70 32.91 -4.65
CA ALA A 449 -0.28 32.98 -4.28
C ALA A 449 0.65 32.75 -5.49
N ALA A 450 0.32 31.81 -6.38
CA ALA A 450 1.12 31.53 -7.57
C ALA A 450 1.08 32.69 -8.61
N ILE A 451 -0.08 33.35 -8.77
CA ILE A 451 -0.24 34.52 -9.63
C ILE A 451 0.53 35.72 -9.07
N GLU A 452 0.46 35.96 -7.76
CA GLU A 452 1.21 37.05 -7.10
C GLU A 452 2.72 36.84 -7.22
N ASN A 453 3.20 35.62 -7.02
CA ASN A 453 4.61 35.27 -7.23
C ASN A 453 5.03 35.49 -8.70
N ALA A 454 4.19 35.11 -9.66
CA ALA A 454 4.47 35.36 -11.08
C ALA A 454 4.54 36.87 -11.38
N ARG A 455 3.64 37.68 -10.82
CA ARG A 455 3.56 39.13 -11.07
C ARG A 455 4.69 39.93 -10.40
N SER A 456 5.11 39.52 -9.21
CA SER A 456 6.12 40.25 -8.42
C SER A 456 7.55 40.05 -8.94
N GLY A 457 7.79 39.08 -9.84
CA GLY A 457 9.14 38.78 -10.36
C GLY A 457 10.12 38.29 -9.29
N ASN A 458 9.69 38.24 -8.03
CA ASN A 458 10.46 37.67 -6.95
C ASN A 458 10.34 36.14 -7.06
N SER A 459 11.47 35.50 -7.30
CA SER A 459 11.75 34.24 -6.62
C SER A 459 11.81 34.54 -5.12
N LEU A 460 10.66 34.77 -4.47
CA LEU A 460 10.62 34.74 -3.01
C LEU A 460 11.19 33.38 -2.63
N SER A 461 12.34 33.41 -1.97
CA SER A 461 13.04 32.24 -1.48
C SER A 461 12.02 31.30 -0.82
N GLU A 462 12.12 30.01 -1.14
CA GLU A 462 11.17 28.95 -0.81
C GLU A 462 10.77 28.87 0.69
N GLU A 463 11.36 29.67 1.57
CA GLU A 463 11.19 29.67 3.02
C GLU A 463 9.89 30.31 3.54
N LYS A 464 9.24 31.26 2.84
CA LYS A 464 8.10 32.00 3.42
C LYS A 464 6.70 31.49 3.05
N LEU A 465 6.61 30.46 2.20
CA LEU A 465 5.34 29.79 1.91
C LEU A 465 5.03 28.62 2.87
N TYR A 466 6.02 28.21 3.69
CA TYR A 466 5.85 27.13 4.67
C TYR A 466 5.50 27.69 6.04
N GLY A 467 4.22 27.96 6.24
CA GLY A 467 3.65 27.97 7.58
C GLY A 467 3.73 26.56 8.17
N GLY A 468 4.76 26.32 9.00
CA GLY A 468 4.81 25.26 10.00
C GLY A 468 4.86 23.82 9.49
N SER A 469 6.04 23.20 9.63
CA SER A 469 6.27 21.74 9.69
C SER A 469 6.35 20.94 8.38
N GLU A 470 7.37 21.18 7.56
CA GLU A 470 7.96 20.12 6.72
C GLU A 470 9.47 20.02 6.99
N LEU A 471 9.87 19.26 8.02
CA LEU A 471 11.25 18.80 8.14
C LEU A 471 11.43 17.59 7.20
N ILE A 472 12.32 17.75 6.23
CA ILE A 472 12.85 16.75 5.26
C ILE A 472 11.99 16.55 4.01
N ARG A 473 12.27 17.37 2.98
CA ARG A 473 11.95 17.06 1.58
C ARG A 473 13.11 16.31 0.96
N THR A 474 12.88 15.09 0.47
CA THR A 474 13.85 14.36 -0.37
C THR A 474 13.67 14.62 -1.87
N ASN A 475 12.54 15.17 -2.31
CA ASN A 475 12.29 15.50 -3.71
C ASN A 475 11.71 16.91 -3.84
N ALA A 476 12.48 17.83 -4.43
CA ALA A 476 11.96 19.11 -4.89
C ALA A 476 11.09 18.87 -6.14
N PHE A 477 9.77 18.84 -6.00
CA PHE A 477 8.88 18.88 -7.16
C PHE A 477 8.94 20.29 -7.78
N GLU A 478 9.30 20.37 -9.06
CA GLU A 478 9.24 21.60 -9.84
C GLU A 478 7.81 22.18 -9.78
N GLN A 479 7.68 23.48 -9.51
CA GLN A 479 6.37 24.16 -9.38
C GLN A 479 5.44 23.99 -10.60
N GLY A 480 5.98 23.61 -11.77
CA GLY A 480 5.21 23.35 -13.00
C GLY A 480 4.30 22.12 -12.90
N ASP A 481 4.75 21.05 -12.24
CA ASP A 481 3.96 19.82 -12.12
C ASP A 481 2.82 19.98 -11.10
N ARG A 482 3.04 20.75 -10.04
CA ARG A 482 2.01 21.02 -9.02
C ARG A 482 0.79 21.74 -9.59
N ILE A 483 0.96 22.71 -10.49
CA ILE A 483 -0.17 23.44 -11.11
C ILE A 483 -1.00 22.50 -12.00
N LYS A 484 -0.35 21.62 -12.78
CA LYS A 484 -1.06 20.63 -13.60
C LYS A 484 -1.86 19.65 -12.75
N GLU A 485 -1.30 19.20 -11.63
CA GLU A 485 -1.99 18.34 -10.67
C GLU A 485 -3.19 19.03 -10.03
N LEU A 486 -3.06 20.31 -9.64
CA LEU A 486 -4.19 21.09 -9.10
C LEU A 486 -5.30 21.32 -10.13
N ARG A 487 -4.96 21.52 -11.42
CA ARG A 487 -5.96 21.56 -12.50
C ARG A 487 -6.67 20.22 -12.67
N PHE A 488 -5.95 19.11 -12.54
CA PHE A 488 -6.55 17.78 -12.61
C PHE A 488 -7.46 17.48 -11.41
N LEU A 489 -7.06 17.93 -10.22
CA LEU A 489 -7.89 17.89 -9.03
C LEU A 489 -9.16 18.74 -9.22
N LEU A 490 -9.03 19.98 -9.74
CA LEU A 490 -10.15 20.87 -10.03
C LEU A 490 -11.20 20.19 -10.93
N ARG A 491 -10.77 19.60 -12.05
CA ARG A 491 -11.65 18.84 -12.95
C ARG A 491 -12.38 17.70 -12.23
N SER A 492 -11.68 16.98 -11.36
CA SER A 492 -12.24 15.88 -10.58
C SER A 492 -13.27 16.39 -9.56
N LEU A 493 -13.01 17.53 -8.92
CA LEU A 493 -13.95 18.18 -7.99
C LEU A 493 -15.21 18.68 -8.69
N VAL A 494 -15.09 19.33 -9.86
CA VAL A 494 -16.25 19.79 -10.66
C VAL A 494 -17.13 18.61 -11.05
N THR A 495 -16.52 17.52 -11.53
CA THR A 495 -17.24 16.27 -11.87
C THR A 495 -17.88 15.64 -10.63
N GLY A 496 -17.18 15.66 -9.49
CA GLY A 496 -17.68 15.25 -8.18
C GLY A 496 -18.93 16.03 -7.78
N CYS A 497 -18.86 17.37 -7.81
CA CYS A 497 -19.96 18.26 -7.45
C CYS A 497 -21.19 18.04 -8.33
N LYS A 498 -21.01 17.85 -9.65
CA LYS A 498 -22.12 17.54 -10.55
C LYS A 498 -22.90 16.31 -10.07
N ASN A 499 -22.18 15.24 -9.72
CA ASN A 499 -22.80 14.01 -9.23
C ASN A 499 -23.45 14.20 -7.86
N VAL A 500 -22.79 14.90 -6.94
CA VAL A 500 -23.34 15.16 -5.60
C VAL A 500 -24.62 15.99 -5.71
N MET A 501 -24.66 17.04 -6.54
CA MET A 501 -25.86 17.85 -6.73
C MET A 501 -26.98 17.08 -7.44
N TYR A 502 -26.66 16.22 -8.39
CA TYR A 502 -27.65 15.29 -8.97
C TYR A 502 -28.22 14.35 -7.89
N ALA A 503 -27.36 13.80 -7.05
CA ALA A 503 -27.74 12.91 -5.97
C ALA A 503 -28.58 13.60 -4.89
N LEU A 504 -28.27 14.86 -4.54
CA LEU A 504 -29.03 15.64 -3.58
C LEU A 504 -30.50 15.75 -4.00
N ARG A 505 -30.78 16.02 -5.28
CA ARG A 505 -32.16 16.06 -5.84
C ARG A 505 -32.86 14.71 -5.84
N LYS A 506 -32.11 13.60 -5.86
CA LYS A 506 -32.68 12.25 -5.81
C LYS A 506 -32.90 11.78 -4.37
N CYS A 507 -32.17 12.34 -3.43
CA CYS A 507 -32.38 12.20 -1.99
C CYS A 507 -33.38 13.23 -1.46
N ASP A 508 -34.20 13.82 -2.33
CA ASP A 508 -35.33 14.66 -1.93
C ASP A 508 -36.35 13.77 -1.22
N SER A 509 -36.31 13.79 0.11
CA SER A 509 -37.55 13.69 0.85
C SER A 509 -38.42 14.89 0.45
N THR A 510 -39.73 14.82 0.67
CA THR A 510 -40.73 15.90 0.53
C THR A 510 -40.45 17.17 1.36
N LEU A 511 -39.18 17.42 1.69
CA LEU A 511 -38.58 18.38 2.60
C LEU A 511 -37.61 19.34 1.88
N ALA A 512 -37.42 19.18 0.57
CA ALA A 512 -36.71 20.18 -0.23
C ALA A 512 -37.52 21.48 -0.22
N LEU A 513 -36.98 22.48 0.50
CA LEU A 513 -37.33 23.90 0.46
C LEU A 513 -38.47 24.43 1.34
N GLY A 514 -39.21 23.62 2.11
CA GLY A 514 -40.20 24.19 3.05
C GLY A 514 -41.19 25.18 2.41
N MET A 515 -41.46 25.05 1.11
CA MET A 515 -42.24 26.02 0.31
C MET A 515 -43.56 25.46 -0.23
N HIS A 516 -43.95 24.24 0.17
CA HIS A 516 -45.31 23.74 -0.02
C HIS A 516 -45.93 23.31 1.30
N HIS A 517 -46.21 24.29 2.17
CA HIS A 517 -47.35 24.20 3.07
C HIS A 517 -48.42 25.14 2.51
N GLN A 518 -49.11 24.70 1.46
CA GLN A 518 -50.46 25.22 1.20
C GLN A 518 -51.38 24.47 2.16
N PRO A 519 -51.96 25.12 3.18
CA PRO A 519 -53.13 24.53 3.81
C PRO A 519 -54.22 24.50 2.74
N GLN A 520 -54.63 23.31 2.31
CA GLN A 520 -55.87 23.15 1.55
C GLN A 520 -57.00 23.72 2.40
N SER A 521 -57.48 24.91 2.03
CA SER A 521 -58.74 25.45 2.50
C SER A 521 -59.87 24.72 1.76
N ASP A 522 -60.21 23.53 2.22
CA ASP A 522 -61.52 22.97 1.93
C ASP A 522 -62.48 23.54 2.97
N GLY A 523 -63.38 24.41 2.47
CA GLY A 523 -64.50 24.90 3.25
C GLY A 523 -65.50 23.77 3.49
N ASP A 524 -65.95 23.66 4.74
CA ASP A 524 -67.37 23.51 5.03
C ASP A 524 -67.66 23.87 6.49
N GLU A 525 -68.70 24.68 6.66
CA GLU A 525 -69.26 25.10 7.95
C GLU A 525 -69.94 23.92 8.66
N ALA A 526 -69.76 23.79 9.99
CA ALA A 526 -70.85 23.61 10.97
C ALA A 526 -70.37 23.25 12.41
N SER A 527 -70.59 24.20 13.32
CA SER A 527 -71.13 24.08 14.70
C SER A 527 -70.56 23.09 15.75
N THR A 528 -69.84 23.66 16.75
CA THR A 528 -70.10 23.72 18.22
C THR A 528 -68.84 23.52 19.10
N PRO A 529 -68.71 24.24 20.24
CA PRO A 529 -67.55 24.19 21.13
C PRO A 529 -67.76 23.22 22.31
N VAL A 530 -66.66 22.76 22.90
CA VAL A 530 -66.42 22.46 24.34
C VAL A 530 -65.44 21.29 24.48
N GLY A 531 -64.37 21.49 25.26
CA GLY A 531 -63.51 20.39 25.74
C GLY A 531 -62.08 20.80 26.04
N SER A 532 -61.87 21.54 27.12
CA SER A 532 -60.57 21.69 27.80
C SER A 532 -60.11 20.34 28.36
N GLY A 533 -58.92 19.87 27.98
CA GLY A 533 -58.31 18.66 28.52
C GLY A 533 -56.87 18.44 28.04
N ASP A 534 -55.93 18.78 28.91
CA ASP A 534 -54.57 18.25 29.10
C ASP A 534 -53.64 17.98 27.92
N GLY A 535 -52.49 18.67 27.99
CA GLY A 535 -51.35 18.49 27.12
C GLY A 535 -50.53 17.25 27.46
N ALA A 536 -50.15 16.52 26.41
CA ALA A 536 -48.87 15.84 26.22
C ALA A 536 -48.91 15.12 24.87
N GLY A 537 -48.39 15.73 23.80
CA GLY A 537 -48.34 15.03 22.50
C GLY A 537 -47.70 15.75 21.31
N THR A 538 -47.51 17.07 21.33
CA THR A 538 -47.25 17.83 20.08
C THR A 538 -45.86 18.45 19.94
N ARG A 539 -44.84 17.93 20.65
CA ARG A 539 -43.47 18.52 20.62
C ARG A 539 -42.52 17.91 19.58
N ALA A 540 -42.85 16.76 19.00
CA ALA A 540 -42.02 16.09 18.00
C ALA A 540 -42.05 16.74 16.59
N PRO A 541 -43.19 17.25 16.07
CA PRO A 541 -43.25 17.82 14.71
C PRO A 541 -42.45 19.11 14.54
N SER A 542 -42.43 19.98 15.57
CA SER A 542 -41.75 21.27 15.52
C SER A 542 -40.22 21.18 15.60
N ILE A 543 -39.69 20.19 16.31
CA ILE A 543 -38.23 19.96 16.40
C ILE A 543 -37.70 19.46 15.05
N VAL A 544 -38.43 18.56 14.39
CA VAL A 544 -38.05 18.02 13.08
C VAL A 544 -38.09 19.11 11.99
N ALA A 545 -39.14 19.93 11.98
CA ALA A 545 -39.27 21.07 11.06
C ALA A 545 -38.15 22.12 11.24
N ASN A 546 -37.75 22.41 12.49
CA ASN A 546 -36.64 23.33 12.76
C ASN A 546 -35.30 22.80 12.23
N GLN A 547 -35.02 21.51 12.43
CA GLN A 547 -33.79 20.88 11.92
C GLN A 547 -33.74 20.83 10.39
N GLU A 548 -34.89 20.75 9.72
CA GLU A 548 -35.00 20.75 8.27
C GLU A 548 -34.78 22.14 7.67
N ALA A 549 -35.32 23.17 8.33
CA ALA A 549 -35.03 24.57 7.97
C ALA A 549 -33.55 24.92 8.16
N GLU A 550 -32.93 24.46 9.25
CA GLU A 550 -31.49 24.61 9.49
C GLU A 550 -30.65 23.91 8.41
N LEU A 551 -31.04 22.70 7.99
CA LEU A 551 -30.35 21.96 6.94
C LEU A 551 -30.47 22.63 5.57
N ALA A 552 -31.66 23.18 5.25
CA ALA A 552 -31.89 23.93 4.02
C ALA A 552 -31.07 25.24 3.99
N GLY A 553 -31.00 25.96 5.12
CA GLY A 553 -30.14 27.13 5.26
C GLY A 553 -28.66 26.79 5.07
N PHE A 554 -28.20 25.72 5.71
CA PHE A 554 -26.83 25.22 5.55
C PHE A 554 -26.49 24.86 4.10
N GLU A 555 -27.42 24.21 3.38
CA GLU A 555 -27.23 23.85 1.98
C GLU A 555 -27.12 25.09 1.08
N LEU A 556 -27.96 26.09 1.30
CA LEU A 556 -27.88 27.34 0.55
C LEU A 556 -26.57 28.09 0.81
N ASP A 557 -26.13 28.16 2.06
CA ASP A 557 -24.83 28.74 2.42
C ASP A 557 -23.68 27.98 1.77
N LEU A 558 -23.80 26.66 1.69
CA LEU A 558 -22.82 25.81 1.04
C LEU A 558 -22.81 26.01 -0.49
N LEU A 559 -23.96 26.22 -1.14
CA LEU A 559 -24.04 26.59 -2.56
C LEU A 559 -23.45 27.98 -2.82
N LYS A 560 -23.68 28.95 -1.93
CA LYS A 560 -23.05 30.29 -1.97
C LYS A 560 -21.53 30.16 -1.88
N ALA A 561 -21.03 29.33 -0.96
CA ALA A 561 -19.60 29.06 -0.83
C ALA A 561 -19.02 28.30 -2.03
N LEU A 562 -19.73 27.30 -2.56
CA LEU A 562 -19.33 26.56 -3.77
C LEU A 562 -19.17 27.50 -4.97
N PHE A 563 -20.13 28.42 -5.17
CA PHE A 563 -20.06 29.41 -6.23
C PHE A 563 -18.82 30.31 -6.10
N ARG A 564 -18.57 30.85 -4.91
CA ARG A 564 -17.41 31.72 -4.64
C ARG A 564 -16.09 30.99 -4.81
N GLU A 565 -15.90 29.90 -4.08
CA GLU A 565 -14.62 29.20 -4.03
C GLU A 565 -14.34 28.46 -5.34
N GLY A 566 -15.36 27.97 -6.03
CA GLY A 566 -15.21 27.35 -7.35
C GLY A 566 -14.72 28.35 -8.40
N LEU A 567 -15.30 29.56 -8.46
CA LEU A 567 -14.79 30.61 -9.34
C LEU A 567 -13.37 31.05 -8.99
N ARG A 568 -13.02 31.16 -7.69
CA ARG A 568 -11.64 31.43 -7.27
C ARG A 568 -10.69 30.32 -7.71
N ALA A 569 -11.08 29.06 -7.55
CA ALA A 569 -10.25 27.92 -7.92
C ALA A 569 -9.98 27.85 -9.44
N CYS A 570 -10.94 28.26 -10.29
CA CYS A 570 -10.76 28.32 -11.74
C CYS A 570 -9.61 29.25 -12.17
N ARG A 571 -9.19 30.22 -11.32
CA ARG A 571 -8.02 31.08 -11.56
C ARG A 571 -6.71 30.32 -11.63
N ILE A 572 -6.67 29.03 -11.25
CA ILE A 572 -5.50 28.17 -11.44
C ILE A 572 -5.05 28.08 -12.91
N HIS A 573 -5.96 28.30 -13.86
CA HIS A 573 -5.63 28.35 -15.29
C HIS A 573 -4.87 29.63 -15.68
N ASP A 574 -5.03 30.72 -14.93
CA ASP A 574 -4.34 31.99 -15.17
C ASP A 574 -2.87 31.98 -14.75
N VAL A 575 -2.45 31.02 -13.91
CA VAL A 575 -1.08 30.99 -13.37
C VAL A 575 -0.03 30.95 -14.49
N GLU A 576 -0.22 30.08 -15.48
CA GLU A 576 0.72 29.97 -16.60
C GLU A 576 0.66 31.19 -17.52
N ARG A 577 -0.53 31.79 -17.68
CA ARG A 577 -0.69 33.06 -18.39
C ARG A 577 0.06 34.18 -17.68
N ALA A 578 -0.10 34.32 -16.36
CA ALA A 578 0.60 35.33 -15.56
C ALA A 578 2.13 35.14 -15.61
N ARG A 579 2.61 33.89 -15.58
CA ARG A 579 4.04 33.56 -15.78
C ARG A 579 4.52 33.96 -17.18
N ALA A 580 3.73 33.65 -18.22
CA ALA A 580 4.04 34.04 -19.58
C ALA A 580 4.05 35.56 -19.76
N GLU A 581 3.11 36.30 -19.18
CA GLU A 581 3.08 37.76 -19.22
C GLU A 581 4.26 38.38 -18.46
N ALA A 582 4.63 37.83 -17.29
CA ALA A 582 5.76 38.28 -16.50
C ALA A 582 7.11 38.05 -17.19
N ALA A 583 7.31 36.88 -17.80
CA ALA A 583 8.50 36.60 -18.59
C ALA A 583 8.59 37.52 -19.83
N ALA A 584 7.46 37.85 -20.47
CA ALA A 584 7.45 38.80 -21.59
C ALA A 584 7.84 40.23 -21.16
N ARG A 585 7.48 40.64 -19.94
CA ARG A 585 7.95 41.92 -19.35
C ARG A 585 9.45 41.92 -19.07
N SER A 586 10.02 40.78 -18.70
CA SER A 586 11.47 40.62 -18.49
C SER A 586 12.26 40.55 -19.82
N GLU A 587 11.66 39.99 -20.87
CA GLU A 587 12.27 39.78 -22.19
C GLU A 587 12.04 40.94 -23.17
N ALA A 588 11.54 42.09 -22.71
CA ALA A 588 11.12 43.25 -23.51
C ALA A 588 12.22 43.91 -24.40
N LYS A 589 13.35 43.25 -24.65
CA LYS A 589 14.33 43.57 -25.70
C LYS A 589 14.28 42.65 -26.94
N ALA A 590 13.43 41.62 -27.00
CA ALA A 590 13.25 40.79 -28.21
C ALA A 590 11.76 40.57 -28.54
N GLN A 591 11.43 40.56 -29.84
CA GLN A 591 10.06 40.38 -30.35
C GLN A 591 9.40 39.09 -29.81
N PRO A 592 8.08 39.11 -29.53
CA PRO A 592 7.37 37.92 -29.06
C PRO A 592 7.33 36.84 -30.17
N ALA A 593 7.77 35.63 -29.84
CA ALA A 593 7.74 34.50 -30.77
C ALA A 593 6.28 34.05 -31.04
N PRO A 594 5.90 33.74 -32.30
CA PRO A 594 4.53 33.35 -32.68
C PRO A 594 4.01 32.05 -32.00
N SER A 595 4.91 31.23 -31.46
CA SER A 595 4.58 30.05 -30.66
C SER A 595 3.90 30.40 -29.32
N ARG A 596 4.22 31.56 -28.72
CA ARG A 596 3.72 31.97 -27.40
C ARG A 596 2.26 32.45 -27.43
N GLU A 597 1.88 33.22 -28.46
CA GLU A 597 0.48 33.65 -28.62
C GLU A 597 -0.47 32.46 -28.85
N THR A 598 -0.01 31.45 -29.60
CA THR A 598 -0.77 30.22 -29.83
C THR A 598 -0.96 29.44 -28.52
N GLN A 599 0.07 29.40 -27.67
CA GLN A 599 0.01 28.75 -26.36
C GLN A 599 -0.92 29.47 -25.38
N ILE A 600 -0.92 30.80 -25.34
CA ILE A 600 -1.83 31.59 -24.50
C ILE A 600 -3.29 31.37 -24.93
N LYS A 601 -3.58 31.37 -26.24
CA LYS A 601 -4.93 31.08 -26.75
C LYS A 601 -5.44 29.69 -26.36
N LEU A 602 -4.56 28.69 -26.32
CA LEU A 602 -4.91 27.34 -25.86
C LEU A 602 -5.26 27.31 -24.37
N LEU A 603 -4.51 28.04 -23.53
CA LEU A 603 -4.79 28.17 -22.10
C LEU A 603 -6.10 28.90 -21.83
N ASP A 604 -6.39 29.99 -22.57
CA ASP A 604 -7.65 30.70 -22.45
C ASP A 604 -8.85 29.82 -22.85
N ARG A 605 -8.69 28.98 -23.88
CA ARG A 605 -9.72 27.99 -24.26
C ARG A 605 -9.95 26.97 -23.16
N GLU A 606 -8.89 26.43 -22.58
CA GLU A 606 -8.99 25.46 -21.47
C GLU A 606 -9.65 26.10 -20.24
N ALA A 607 -9.28 27.34 -19.89
CA ALA A 607 -9.88 28.09 -18.79
C ALA A 607 -11.38 28.32 -19.02
N LYS A 608 -11.76 28.73 -20.24
CA LYS A 608 -13.15 28.90 -20.63
C LYS A 608 -13.94 27.60 -20.50
N GLU A 609 -13.43 26.50 -21.07
CA GLU A 609 -14.07 25.19 -20.98
C GLU A 609 -14.29 24.79 -19.51
N GLN A 610 -13.29 24.95 -18.64
CA GLN A 610 -13.45 24.60 -17.22
C GLN A 610 -14.51 25.45 -16.50
N ILE A 611 -14.57 26.76 -16.80
CA ILE A 611 -15.60 27.63 -16.24
C ILE A 611 -16.98 27.27 -16.76
N ASP A 612 -17.11 26.90 -18.03
CA ASP A 612 -18.39 26.43 -18.58
C ASP A 612 -18.84 25.16 -17.85
N HIS A 613 -17.94 24.18 -17.66
CA HIS A 613 -18.26 22.97 -16.90
C HIS A 613 -18.66 23.27 -15.45
N PHE A 614 -18.01 24.23 -14.81
CA PHE A 614 -18.36 24.68 -13.46
C PHE A 614 -19.69 25.42 -13.42
N ALA A 615 -19.96 26.33 -14.35
CA ALA A 615 -21.23 27.06 -14.41
C ALA A 615 -22.42 26.13 -14.65
N ASN A 616 -22.24 25.10 -15.48
CA ASN A 616 -23.24 24.05 -15.73
C ASN A 616 -23.70 23.30 -14.47
N LEU A 617 -22.94 23.38 -13.36
CA LEU A 617 -23.37 22.85 -12.07
C LEU A 617 -24.70 23.51 -11.63
N PHE A 618 -24.82 24.83 -11.76
CA PHE A 618 -25.91 25.60 -11.18
C PHE A 618 -27.18 25.69 -12.04
N ILE A 619 -27.10 25.36 -13.34
CA ILE A 619 -28.23 25.48 -14.29
C ILE A 619 -29.47 24.69 -13.84
N ASN A 620 -29.24 23.50 -13.28
CA ASN A 620 -30.34 22.61 -12.95
C ASN A 620 -30.84 22.77 -11.50
N LEU A 621 -30.40 23.82 -10.79
CA LEU A 621 -30.95 24.15 -9.47
C LEU A 621 -32.40 24.63 -9.60
N ASP A 622 -33.15 24.53 -8.50
CA ASP A 622 -34.48 25.14 -8.43
C ASP A 622 -34.39 26.65 -8.71
N LEU A 623 -35.37 27.20 -9.43
CA LEU A 623 -35.33 28.58 -9.91
C LEU A 623 -35.27 29.59 -8.76
N ALA A 624 -35.97 29.34 -7.65
CA ALA A 624 -35.96 30.24 -6.50
C ALA A 624 -34.58 30.22 -5.80
N VAL A 625 -34.01 29.03 -5.63
CA VAL A 625 -32.67 28.84 -5.06
C VAL A 625 -31.61 29.49 -5.95
N PHE A 626 -31.70 29.29 -7.27
CA PHE A 626 -30.80 29.88 -8.24
C PHE A 626 -30.90 31.42 -8.23
N HIS A 627 -32.11 31.97 -8.19
CA HIS A 627 -32.33 33.40 -8.11
C HIS A 627 -31.70 33.99 -6.85
N GLU A 628 -31.96 33.41 -5.67
CA GLU A 628 -31.35 33.89 -4.41
C GLU A 628 -29.82 33.77 -4.43
N LEU A 629 -29.29 32.64 -4.90
CA LEU A 629 -27.86 32.41 -5.05
C LEU A 629 -27.24 33.48 -5.97
N PHE A 630 -27.78 33.66 -7.17
CA PHE A 630 -27.22 34.58 -8.15
C PHE A 630 -27.33 36.03 -7.69
N THR A 631 -28.48 36.47 -7.17
CA THR A 631 -28.65 37.84 -6.67
C THR A 631 -27.71 38.13 -5.49
N SER A 632 -27.53 37.19 -4.57
CA SER A 632 -26.62 37.37 -3.43
C SER A 632 -25.13 37.35 -3.81
N GLN A 633 -24.78 36.65 -4.89
CA GLN A 633 -23.40 36.50 -5.34
C GLN A 633 -23.02 37.38 -6.54
N PHE A 634 -23.95 38.14 -7.10
CA PHE A 634 -23.71 38.93 -8.32
C PHE A 634 -22.57 39.93 -8.17
N ALA A 635 -22.47 40.63 -7.02
CA ALA A 635 -21.38 41.56 -6.77
C ALA A 635 -20.00 40.88 -6.82
N PHE A 636 -19.90 39.67 -6.26
CA PHE A 636 -18.68 38.87 -6.32
C PHE A 636 -18.40 38.37 -7.75
N ALA A 637 -19.43 37.86 -8.45
CA ALA A 637 -19.30 37.42 -9.84
C ALA A 637 -18.82 38.56 -10.74
N PHE A 638 -19.34 39.77 -10.55
CA PHE A 638 -18.92 40.97 -11.27
C PHE A 638 -17.44 41.28 -11.03
N GLN A 639 -17.00 41.29 -9.77
CA GLN A 639 -15.59 41.46 -9.44
C GLN A 639 -14.71 40.38 -10.09
N ALA A 640 -15.14 39.12 -10.05
CA ALA A 640 -14.42 38.02 -10.68
C ALA A 640 -14.34 38.15 -12.22
N MET A 641 -15.37 38.67 -12.88
CA MET A 641 -15.34 38.97 -14.32
C MET A 641 -14.35 40.09 -14.69
N VAL A 642 -14.21 41.09 -13.81
CA VAL A 642 -13.24 42.18 -13.99
C VAL A 642 -11.81 41.66 -13.82
N GLU A 643 -11.58 40.76 -12.87
CA GLU A 643 -10.25 40.21 -12.57
C GLU A 643 -9.84 39.07 -13.52
N HIS A 644 -10.82 38.28 -14.01
CA HIS A 644 -10.63 37.11 -14.86
C HIS A 644 -11.62 37.13 -16.03
N CYS A 645 -11.15 37.51 -17.22
CA CYS A 645 -12.01 37.68 -18.40
C CYS A 645 -12.77 36.39 -18.78
N ALA A 646 -12.21 35.20 -18.59
CA ALA A 646 -12.93 33.96 -18.87
C ALA A 646 -14.06 33.66 -17.86
N ALA A 647 -14.12 34.34 -16.71
CA ALA A 647 -15.26 34.25 -15.80
C ALA A 647 -16.55 34.83 -16.41
N VAL A 648 -16.47 35.67 -17.45
CA VAL A 648 -17.64 36.11 -18.22
C VAL A 648 -18.42 34.93 -18.79
N SER A 649 -17.73 33.84 -19.13
CA SER A 649 -18.36 32.61 -19.64
C SER A 649 -19.36 32.01 -18.65
N SER A 650 -19.11 32.15 -17.34
CA SER A 650 -20.05 31.66 -16.32
C SER A 650 -21.42 32.34 -16.40
N VAL A 651 -21.45 33.66 -16.60
CA VAL A 651 -22.69 34.42 -16.75
C VAL A 651 -23.33 34.16 -18.11
N GLN A 652 -22.54 33.99 -19.17
CA GLN A 652 -23.06 33.60 -20.48
C GLN A 652 -23.83 32.27 -20.40
N VAL A 653 -23.29 31.28 -19.68
CA VAL A 653 -23.93 29.97 -19.48
C VAL A 653 -25.23 30.08 -18.66
N PHE A 654 -25.36 31.07 -17.77
CA PHE A 654 -26.60 31.26 -17.00
C PHE A 654 -27.72 31.96 -17.78
N VAL A 655 -27.38 32.71 -18.82
CA VAL A 655 -28.33 33.52 -19.61
C VAL A 655 -28.64 32.88 -20.97
N ALA A 656 -27.78 31.99 -21.45
CA ALA A 656 -27.99 31.16 -22.64
C ALA A 656 -28.96 30.00 -22.36
#